data_AF-A0A3R6TRE9-F1
#
_entry.id   AF-A0A3R6TRE9-F1
#
_cell.length_a   1.000
_cell.length_b   1.000
_cell.length_c   1.000
_cell.angle_alpha   90.00
_cell.angle_beta   90.00
_cell.angle_gamma   90.00
#
_symmetry.space_group_name_H-M   'P 1'
#
loop_
_entity.id
_entity.type
_entity.pdbx_description
1 polymer ?
#
loop_
_entity_poly.entity_id
_entity_poly.type
_entity_poly.pdbx_seq_one_letter_code
_entity_poly.pdbx_strand_id
1 'polypeptide(L)'
;MPDGSRAKNVWVQTPDGKWYHMDQDGIMQTGWFYDQNGKWYYLKQDGSMATGWLLIGQRYYYLNPSGDMVANGKTPDGYTVNADGAWCNPDGSAIVVNNSNSGTATTRSSGSSSGGGGSSSSSSNNGSNSTDKTDPEQPNKPEQPDKPENPEQPDKPDQPENPTVLHGSAAVGYGYYAKVAVTVNDDGTILSVEDDGTVPKEDGLSPAFWNKALQFFDTVVGKNLSDLKAMKTTPGGSKEEKADAVSGATYSSNAIRLAVLDALGESEDSDDFVINDENVLTEYTGDSELVVIPDGIQAIDEYSFSGKENVKKIVIPASVTYINSSAFENCSSLNDFEVAEDNEEYYTEDGVIYDKKADSQLVLFPCGRDGAYSVPDTVKTIGDGAFYTSRLESLKIPASVETIGSGIVDYCSFLTTITVSEDNAIYSSSDGIVYDKSQTRLVIVPPGISGEHTIPNTVTELEDFAFYSCYKLTKINLPGKLKTLPMGVFAGCSGLKTIQLPNGLETIEDRAFIGCTSLESITIPEALTNFGAYVFTQCTSLQSIKVDDLNFEFNSKKGVLFNAFGDTLYAYPTGKSGDYEIPSGTVIIKQGAFFSATDLGTVTVPDSVTDIEPIAFVMPGSDMRPANLKLKGSAGSAAEEHATIYGIEFETVGGSQQPVIPEKGLTEKIDGVSYRTFDGKTARVVSVDDDVKEIIIPDNVTIQGMEVVVNQINVQAFAGSAVETIVVGDNVEKIMDLAFMECSKLRSVTLGAKVSKCDYSVFNACYALEEISVSSENATFFDNDGVLYEDIDEENWTLVHYPSARADEEYEILNGTTSVADSAFEKAKNLKLVTFPEGVHEIGDDAFYGHNAELVIAAPSGSAAESYAEENEITFKSTDEDEKVESVLKSNADVVADVIPEVVEKVEDTKDSENDGITSNTEEINKNDSKSEDESNKDGSDKVEDIDKDESGKSEESKDEASEDEKSEESKDEASEDEKSEASGDEVSEDKKSDESEDEVSEDEKSGENGDESSDEEISDEQEESTEA
;
A
#
# COMPACT_ATOMS: atom_id res chain seq x y z
N MET A 1 -34.82 -11.56 -6.55
CA MET A 1 -36.11 -10.93 -6.20
C MET A 1 -36.64 -11.54 -4.90
N PRO A 2 -37.58 -10.89 -4.18
CA PRO A 2 -38.08 -11.38 -2.88
C PRO A 2 -38.84 -12.73 -2.91
N ASP A 3 -39.14 -13.24 -4.11
CA ASP A 3 -39.75 -14.55 -4.38
C ASP A 3 -38.72 -15.63 -4.77
N GLY A 4 -37.43 -15.35 -4.62
CA GLY A 4 -36.32 -16.21 -5.04
C GLY A 4 -35.99 -16.15 -6.55
N SER A 5 -36.78 -15.45 -7.37
CA SER A 5 -36.51 -15.37 -8.80
C SER A 5 -35.30 -14.48 -9.13
N ARG A 6 -34.51 -14.85 -10.15
CA ARG A 6 -33.46 -13.98 -10.70
C ARG A 6 -34.10 -12.81 -11.46
N ALA A 7 -33.55 -11.61 -11.27
CA ALA A 7 -33.84 -10.47 -12.12
C ALA A 7 -33.27 -10.74 -13.53
N LYS A 8 -34.02 -10.46 -14.60
CA LYS A 8 -33.67 -10.82 -15.98
C LYS A 8 -33.92 -9.65 -16.95
N ASN A 9 -32.99 -9.41 -17.87
CA ASN A 9 -32.97 -8.30 -18.84
C ASN A 9 -33.26 -6.93 -18.20
N VAL A 10 -32.58 -6.63 -17.08
CA VAL A 10 -32.93 -5.47 -16.25
C VAL A 10 -31.73 -4.93 -15.46
N TRP A 11 -31.73 -3.62 -15.27
CA TRP A 11 -30.86 -2.92 -14.33
C TRP A 11 -31.33 -3.10 -12.89
N VAL A 12 -30.41 -3.43 -11.99
CA VAL A 12 -30.63 -3.61 -10.55
C VAL A 12 -29.75 -2.61 -9.80
N GLN A 13 -30.33 -1.87 -8.85
CA GLN A 13 -29.57 -1.04 -7.92
C GLN A 13 -29.49 -1.73 -6.56
N THR A 14 -28.31 -1.69 -5.95
CA THR A 14 -28.03 -2.21 -4.61
C THR A 14 -28.21 -1.13 -3.53
N PRO A 15 -28.33 -1.47 -2.23
CA PRO A 15 -28.61 -0.49 -1.18
C PRO A 15 -27.51 0.57 -0.96
N ASP A 16 -26.27 0.30 -1.36
CA ASP A 16 -25.15 1.24 -1.37
C ASP A 16 -25.18 2.20 -2.58
N GLY A 17 -26.12 2.01 -3.50
CA GLY A 17 -26.36 2.85 -4.67
C GLY A 17 -25.71 2.36 -5.97
N LYS A 18 -24.90 1.30 -5.96
CA LYS A 18 -24.28 0.76 -7.19
C LYS A 18 -25.31 0.13 -8.13
N TRP A 19 -25.05 0.22 -9.43
CA TRP A 19 -25.90 -0.32 -10.50
C TRP A 19 -25.24 -1.53 -11.18
N TYR A 20 -26.05 -2.52 -11.52
CA TYR A 20 -25.67 -3.77 -12.16
C TYR A 20 -26.68 -4.10 -13.26
N HIS A 21 -26.26 -4.76 -14.36
CA HIS A 21 -27.20 -5.26 -15.38
C HIS A 21 -27.25 -6.79 -15.40
N MET A 22 -28.45 -7.35 -15.46
CA MET A 22 -28.71 -8.79 -15.53
C MET A 22 -29.26 -9.17 -16.91
N ASP A 23 -28.72 -10.20 -17.53
CA ASP A 23 -29.17 -10.68 -18.86
C ASP A 23 -30.47 -11.50 -18.83
N GLN A 24 -30.83 -12.13 -19.96
CA GLN A 24 -32.03 -12.95 -20.10
C GLN A 24 -32.06 -14.16 -19.16
N ASP A 25 -30.90 -14.63 -18.69
CA ASP A 25 -30.72 -15.78 -17.80
C ASP A 25 -30.46 -15.36 -16.33
N GLY A 26 -30.36 -14.05 -16.12
CA GLY A 26 -30.17 -13.42 -14.82
C GLY A 26 -28.74 -13.54 -14.34
N ILE A 27 -27.79 -13.62 -15.28
CA ILE A 27 -26.36 -13.55 -15.03
C ILE A 27 -25.95 -12.07 -15.09
N MET A 28 -25.19 -11.66 -14.08
CA MET A 28 -24.63 -10.32 -14.00
C MET A 28 -23.63 -10.09 -15.14
N GLN A 29 -23.81 -9.02 -15.89
CA GLN A 29 -22.95 -8.69 -17.02
C GLN A 29 -21.69 -7.92 -16.56
N THR A 30 -20.58 -8.11 -17.28
CA THR A 30 -19.31 -7.42 -17.08
C THR A 30 -18.76 -6.94 -18.43
N GLY A 31 -17.89 -5.94 -18.44
CA GLY A 31 -17.33 -5.34 -19.64
C GLY A 31 -18.29 -4.38 -20.37
N TRP A 32 -18.13 -4.26 -21.69
CA TRP A 32 -18.95 -3.38 -22.53
C TRP A 32 -20.36 -3.93 -22.72
N PHE A 33 -21.36 -3.18 -22.25
CA PHE A 33 -22.78 -3.49 -22.40
C PHE A 33 -23.47 -2.48 -23.33
N TYR A 34 -24.26 -2.96 -24.29
CA TYR A 34 -25.05 -2.13 -25.20
C TYR A 34 -26.54 -2.34 -24.96
N ASP A 35 -27.26 -1.27 -24.63
CA ASP A 35 -28.68 -1.37 -24.26
C ASP A 35 -29.63 -1.28 -25.47
N GLN A 36 -30.88 -1.66 -25.21
CA GLN A 36 -31.98 -1.60 -26.19
C GLN A 36 -32.39 -0.18 -26.63
N ASN A 37 -31.83 0.87 -26.01
CA ASN A 37 -32.04 2.27 -26.38
C ASN A 37 -30.92 2.81 -27.30
N GLY A 38 -29.87 2.02 -27.55
CA GLY A 38 -28.73 2.39 -28.37
C GLY A 38 -27.59 3.08 -27.60
N LYS A 39 -27.50 2.87 -26.28
CA LYS A 39 -26.44 3.41 -25.41
C LYS A 39 -25.43 2.33 -25.03
N TRP A 40 -24.14 2.69 -25.04
CA TRP A 40 -23.07 1.89 -24.44
C TRP A 40 -22.87 2.27 -22.98
N TYR A 41 -22.59 1.27 -22.16
CA TYR A 41 -22.22 1.35 -20.75
C TYR A 41 -21.00 0.45 -20.54
N TYR A 42 -20.19 0.72 -19.52
CA TYR A 42 -19.19 -0.23 -19.06
C TYR A 42 -19.51 -0.73 -17.67
N LEU A 43 -19.47 -2.05 -17.49
CA LEU A 43 -19.63 -2.75 -16.23
C LEU A 43 -18.24 -3.25 -15.82
N LYS A 44 -17.81 -2.95 -14.60
CA LYS A 44 -16.51 -3.38 -14.07
C LYS A 44 -16.48 -4.91 -13.86
N GLN A 45 -15.32 -5.45 -13.47
CA GLN A 45 -15.17 -6.88 -13.20
C GLN A 45 -16.02 -7.37 -12.02
N ASP A 46 -16.34 -6.51 -11.04
CA ASP A 46 -17.32 -6.77 -9.98
C ASP A 46 -18.78 -6.67 -10.46
N GLY A 47 -19.00 -6.34 -11.75
CA GLY A 47 -20.32 -6.10 -12.36
C GLY A 47 -20.88 -4.68 -12.17
N SER A 48 -20.22 -3.82 -11.39
CA SER A 48 -20.75 -2.49 -11.09
C SER A 48 -20.58 -1.51 -12.26
N MET A 49 -21.59 -0.68 -12.51
CA MET A 49 -21.60 0.29 -13.60
C MET A 49 -20.56 1.40 -13.38
N ALA A 50 -19.70 1.59 -14.37
CA ALA A 50 -18.72 2.68 -14.38
C ALA A 50 -19.37 4.04 -14.71
N THR A 51 -18.84 5.09 -14.10
CA THR A 51 -19.12 6.50 -14.38
C THR A 51 -17.80 7.28 -14.32
N GLY A 52 -17.72 8.42 -15.03
CA GLY A 52 -16.49 9.19 -15.18
C GLY A 52 -15.56 8.64 -16.27
N TRP A 53 -14.28 9.04 -16.21
CA TRP A 53 -13.23 8.52 -17.10
C TRP A 53 -12.83 7.10 -16.74
N LEU A 54 -12.61 6.27 -17.76
CA LEU A 54 -12.14 4.90 -17.60
C LEU A 54 -11.16 4.52 -18.72
N LEU A 55 -10.01 3.94 -18.35
CA LEU A 55 -9.04 3.37 -19.29
C LEU A 55 -9.41 1.91 -19.55
N ILE A 56 -9.66 1.56 -20.82
CA ILE A 56 -9.99 0.19 -21.23
C ILE A 56 -9.00 -0.24 -22.32
N GLY A 57 -8.16 -1.23 -21.99
CA GLY A 57 -7.03 -1.64 -22.82
C GLY A 57 -5.99 -0.53 -22.92
N GLN A 58 -6.04 0.25 -24.01
CA GLN A 58 -5.14 1.36 -24.30
C GLN A 58 -5.89 2.64 -24.70
N ARG A 59 -7.17 2.80 -24.33
CA ARG A 59 -7.99 3.96 -24.71
C ARG A 59 -8.82 4.45 -23.53
N TYR A 60 -8.87 5.77 -23.37
CA TYR A 60 -9.76 6.42 -22.41
C TYR A 60 -11.15 6.61 -23.01
N TYR A 61 -12.17 6.31 -22.20
CA TYR A 61 -13.58 6.48 -22.50
C TYR A 61 -14.23 7.26 -21.35
N TYR A 62 -15.23 8.10 -21.65
CA TYR A 62 -15.99 8.82 -20.63
C TYR A 62 -17.43 8.33 -20.55
N LEU A 63 -17.81 7.87 -19.37
CA LEU A 63 -19.17 7.48 -19.01
C LEU A 63 -19.82 8.63 -18.23
N ASN A 64 -21.01 9.08 -18.64
CA ASN A 64 -21.78 10.08 -17.91
C ASN A 64 -22.12 9.63 -16.48
N PRO A 65 -22.57 10.53 -15.57
CA PRO A 65 -23.10 10.12 -14.26
C PRO A 65 -24.29 9.14 -14.31
N SER A 66 -24.93 9.00 -15.48
CA SER A 66 -25.96 8.00 -15.80
C SER A 66 -25.40 6.70 -16.40
N GLY A 67 -24.08 6.51 -16.41
CA GLY A 67 -23.35 5.34 -16.93
C GLY A 67 -23.16 5.28 -18.44
N ASP A 68 -23.86 6.10 -19.21
CA ASP A 68 -23.79 6.05 -20.67
C ASP A 68 -22.56 6.74 -21.25
N MET A 69 -21.91 6.07 -22.20
CA MET A 69 -20.70 6.53 -22.88
C MET A 69 -20.98 7.73 -23.79
N VAL A 70 -20.14 8.77 -23.68
CA VAL A 70 -20.14 9.91 -24.62
C VAL A 70 -19.39 9.52 -25.89
N ALA A 71 -19.98 9.78 -27.06
CA ALA A 71 -19.37 9.54 -28.38
C ALA A 71 -19.77 10.65 -29.37
N ASN A 72 -18.95 10.88 -30.40
CA ASN A 72 -19.13 11.92 -31.42
C ASN A 72 -19.35 13.33 -30.83
N GLY A 73 -18.50 13.76 -29.90
CA GLY A 73 -18.72 15.04 -29.22
C GLY A 73 -17.58 15.45 -28.29
N LYS A 74 -17.93 16.26 -27.28
CA LYS A 74 -17.04 16.62 -26.17
C LYS A 74 -17.61 16.11 -24.85
N THR A 75 -16.72 15.72 -23.94
CA THR A 75 -17.02 15.40 -22.55
C THR A 75 -17.28 16.69 -21.74
N PRO A 76 -17.86 16.62 -20.52
CA PRO A 76 -18.23 17.81 -19.74
C PRO A 76 -17.05 18.72 -19.36
N ASP A 77 -15.86 18.13 -19.23
CA ASP A 77 -14.55 18.76 -19.01
C ASP A 77 -13.84 19.19 -20.32
N GLY A 78 -14.45 18.94 -21.48
CA GLY A 78 -14.09 19.58 -22.75
C GLY A 78 -13.17 18.78 -23.68
N TYR A 79 -12.72 17.58 -23.31
CA TYR A 79 -11.99 16.69 -24.21
C TYR A 79 -12.88 16.18 -25.35
N THR A 80 -12.30 15.87 -26.51
CA THR A 80 -13.05 15.41 -27.70
C THR A 80 -13.04 13.88 -27.78
N VAL A 81 -14.18 13.26 -28.08
CA VAL A 81 -14.30 11.80 -28.21
C VAL A 81 -14.85 11.41 -29.57
N ASN A 82 -14.29 10.33 -30.15
CA ASN A 82 -14.58 9.87 -31.50
C ASN A 82 -15.92 9.09 -31.59
N ALA A 83 -16.18 8.46 -32.74
CA ALA A 83 -17.40 7.69 -32.97
C ALA A 83 -17.54 6.44 -32.08
N ASP A 84 -16.41 5.90 -31.61
CA ASP A 84 -16.34 4.75 -30.71
C ASP A 84 -16.35 5.17 -29.23
N GLY A 85 -16.46 6.47 -28.93
CA GLY A 85 -16.38 7.04 -27.58
C GLY A 85 -14.97 7.15 -26.99
N ALA A 86 -13.94 6.80 -27.76
CA ALA A 86 -12.55 6.92 -27.31
C ALA A 86 -12.07 8.38 -27.41
N TRP A 87 -11.29 8.82 -26.41
CA TRP A 87 -10.62 10.12 -26.43
C TRP A 87 -9.74 10.26 -27.68
N CYS A 88 -9.86 11.40 -28.37
CA CYS A 88 -9.18 11.65 -29.63
C CYS A 88 -8.62 13.08 -29.74
N ASN A 89 -7.65 13.23 -30.63
CA ASN A 89 -7.14 14.52 -31.06
C ASN A 89 -8.23 15.30 -31.83
N PRO A 90 -8.09 16.63 -32.03
CA PRO A 90 -9.05 17.44 -32.78
C PRO A 90 -9.29 17.04 -34.25
N ASP A 91 -8.46 16.18 -34.82
CA ASP A 91 -8.63 15.59 -36.16
C ASP A 91 -9.45 14.29 -36.18
N GLY A 92 -9.83 13.78 -35.00
CA GLY A 92 -10.57 12.52 -34.83
C GLY A 92 -9.68 11.28 -34.61
N SER A 93 -8.35 11.40 -34.66
CA SER A 93 -7.44 10.27 -34.38
C SER A 93 -7.50 9.86 -32.91
N ALA A 94 -7.84 8.60 -32.64
CA ALA A 94 -7.96 8.07 -31.28
C ALA A 94 -6.59 8.07 -30.58
N ILE A 95 -6.54 8.60 -29.36
CA ILE A 95 -5.33 8.61 -28.53
C ILE A 95 -5.16 7.20 -27.96
N VAL A 96 -3.99 6.59 -28.23
CA VAL A 96 -3.65 5.25 -27.78
C VAL A 96 -2.58 5.33 -26.70
N VAL A 97 -2.94 4.89 -25.50
CA VAL A 97 -2.08 4.82 -24.32
C VAL A 97 -1.21 3.57 -24.44
N ASN A 98 -0.07 3.70 -25.13
CA ASN A 98 0.95 2.65 -25.12
C ASN A 98 1.39 2.40 -23.68
N ASN A 99 1.33 1.15 -23.21
CA ASN A 99 1.59 0.82 -21.82
C ASN A 99 3.09 0.69 -21.50
N SER A 100 3.86 1.74 -21.86
CA SER A 100 5.23 1.97 -21.39
C SER A 100 5.15 2.63 -20.01
N ASN A 101 5.48 1.89 -18.95
CA ASN A 101 5.25 2.32 -17.58
C ASN A 101 6.29 3.33 -17.09
N SER A 102 6.10 4.60 -17.43
CA SER A 102 6.76 5.74 -16.79
C SER A 102 5.73 6.85 -16.58
N GLY A 103 5.29 7.05 -15.34
CA GLY A 103 4.48 8.20 -14.97
C GLY A 103 5.33 9.46 -14.91
N THR A 104 5.23 10.32 -15.92
CA THR A 104 5.34 11.77 -15.74
C THR A 104 4.17 12.44 -16.44
N ALA A 105 3.61 13.46 -15.80
CA ALA A 105 2.75 14.40 -16.51
C ALA A 105 3.59 15.12 -17.57
N THR A 106 3.01 15.42 -18.73
CA THR A 106 3.62 16.39 -19.65
C THR A 106 3.32 17.82 -19.19
N THR A 107 3.95 18.22 -18.09
CA THR A 107 4.52 19.58 -18.06
C THR A 107 5.60 19.65 -19.15
N ARG A 108 5.83 20.83 -19.72
CA ARG A 108 6.75 20.97 -20.85
C ARG A 108 8.18 21.13 -20.33
N SER A 109 9.10 20.29 -20.78
CA SER A 109 10.53 20.56 -20.65
C SER A 109 11.29 20.29 -21.95
N SER A 110 12.05 21.29 -22.39
CA SER A 110 12.98 21.19 -23.51
C SER A 110 14.33 21.72 -23.07
N GLY A 111 15.39 20.91 -23.09
CA GLY A 111 16.74 21.37 -22.77
C GLY A 111 17.60 20.31 -22.11
N SER A 112 18.47 19.68 -22.90
CA SER A 112 19.47 18.74 -22.40
C SER A 112 20.74 19.46 -21.92
N SER A 113 21.34 19.01 -20.80
CA SER A 113 22.80 18.93 -20.72
C SER A 113 23.26 17.81 -19.78
N SER A 114 24.49 17.33 -19.97
CA SER A 114 25.09 16.22 -19.23
C SER A 114 26.28 16.69 -18.38
N GLY A 115 26.45 16.13 -17.18
CA GLY A 115 27.47 16.60 -16.23
C GLY A 115 27.81 15.62 -15.11
N GLY A 116 28.28 14.42 -15.43
CA GLY A 116 28.73 13.45 -14.42
C GLY A 116 30.05 13.87 -13.75
N GLY A 117 30.06 13.94 -12.41
CA GLY A 117 31.24 14.29 -11.60
C GLY A 117 31.52 13.22 -10.54
N GLY A 118 32.51 12.35 -10.80
CA GLY A 118 32.88 11.27 -9.88
C GLY A 118 33.61 11.73 -8.62
N SER A 119 33.53 10.93 -7.56
CA SER A 119 34.24 11.17 -6.30
C SER A 119 35.77 11.08 -6.46
N SER A 120 36.50 11.93 -5.73
CA SER A 120 37.93 11.72 -5.50
C SER A 120 38.33 12.17 -4.10
N SER A 121 39.06 11.32 -3.41
CA SER A 121 39.66 11.63 -2.11
C SER A 121 41.08 12.14 -2.29
N SER A 122 41.46 13.20 -1.58
CA SER A 122 42.88 13.49 -1.35
C SER A 122 43.10 14.22 -0.02
N SER A 123 44.10 13.76 0.72
CA SER A 123 44.58 14.40 1.94
C SER A 123 45.89 15.13 1.64
N SER A 124 46.08 16.33 2.20
CA SER A 124 47.42 16.86 2.41
C SER A 124 47.46 17.93 3.53
N ASN A 125 48.52 17.89 4.33
CA ASN A 125 48.78 18.81 5.44
C ASN A 125 49.68 19.97 5.00
N ASN A 126 49.46 21.15 5.58
CA ASN A 126 50.42 22.21 6.01
C ASN A 126 49.80 23.61 5.83
N GLY A 127 49.97 24.59 6.73
CA GLY A 127 50.60 24.54 8.07
C GLY A 127 51.19 25.90 8.50
N SER A 128 51.11 26.23 9.80
CA SER A 128 51.61 27.47 10.46
C SER A 128 50.85 28.77 10.09
N ASN A 129 50.65 29.78 10.96
CA ASN A 129 50.97 30.01 12.39
C ASN A 129 49.83 30.85 13.02
N SER A 130 49.38 30.64 14.27
CA SER A 130 50.01 31.06 15.55
C SER A 130 50.14 32.59 15.68
N THR A 131 49.60 33.31 16.69
CA THR A 131 49.40 32.99 18.12
C THR A 131 48.11 33.54 18.76
N ASP A 132 47.52 32.75 19.68
CA ASP A 132 47.18 33.04 21.11
C ASP A 132 46.87 34.50 21.54
N LYS A 133 45.67 34.82 22.07
CA LYS A 133 45.07 34.55 23.41
C LYS A 133 45.66 35.34 24.60
N THR A 134 44.81 36.09 25.32
CA THR A 134 44.44 35.83 26.75
C THR A 134 43.32 36.78 27.22
N ASP A 135 42.71 36.49 28.38
CA ASP A 135 41.42 37.01 28.86
C ASP A 135 41.54 37.74 30.24
N PRO A 136 40.54 37.81 31.15
CA PRO A 136 39.80 39.03 31.52
C PRO A 136 40.16 39.62 32.91
N GLU A 137 39.56 40.77 33.28
CA GLU A 137 38.89 40.98 34.60
C GLU A 137 38.07 42.29 34.70
N GLN A 138 37.15 42.35 35.67
CA GLN A 138 36.32 43.51 36.12
C GLN A 138 36.65 43.83 37.62
N PRO A 139 35.93 44.64 38.45
CA PRO A 139 34.78 45.57 38.25
C PRO A 139 34.92 46.97 38.92
N ASN A 140 33.93 47.88 38.74
CA ASN A 140 33.10 48.49 39.82
C ASN A 140 32.34 49.81 39.47
N LYS A 141 31.20 50.02 40.17
CA LYS A 141 30.38 51.26 40.30
C LYS A 141 30.92 52.13 41.50
N PRO A 142 30.36 53.31 41.95
CA PRO A 142 28.96 53.79 41.82
C PRO A 142 28.68 55.32 41.61
N GLU A 143 27.40 55.61 41.36
CA GLU A 143 26.58 56.76 41.83
C GLU A 143 26.70 58.22 41.32
N GLN A 144 25.66 58.99 41.66
CA GLN A 144 25.17 60.31 41.17
C GLN A 144 25.47 61.44 42.22
N PRO A 145 25.01 62.73 42.18
CA PRO A 145 23.85 63.32 41.46
C PRO A 145 23.95 64.80 40.93
N ASP A 146 22.77 65.35 40.57
CA ASP A 146 22.30 66.75 40.67
C ASP A 146 22.51 67.83 39.57
N LYS A 147 21.50 68.73 39.53
CA LYS A 147 21.26 69.84 38.57
C LYS A 147 20.50 70.99 39.26
N PRO A 148 20.94 72.25 39.10
CA PRO A 148 20.02 73.41 39.09
C PRO A 148 20.35 74.39 37.94
N GLU A 149 19.40 74.77 37.08
CA GLU A 149 18.56 76.00 37.15
C GLU A 149 19.03 77.09 36.16
N ASN A 150 18.14 78.04 35.84
CA ASN A 150 18.28 79.14 34.87
C ASN A 150 17.55 80.38 35.41
N PRO A 151 18.04 81.61 35.18
CA PRO A 151 17.10 82.62 34.70
C PRO A 151 17.64 83.75 33.77
N GLU A 152 16.67 84.45 33.18
CA GLU A 152 16.67 85.86 32.72
C GLU A 152 17.21 86.25 31.32
N GLN A 153 16.45 87.18 30.70
CA GLN A 153 16.59 87.76 29.35
C GLN A 153 16.02 89.20 29.40
N PRO A 154 16.47 90.15 28.54
CA PRO A 154 15.48 90.82 27.67
C PRO A 154 15.99 91.31 26.29
N ASP A 155 15.05 91.44 25.33
CA ASP A 155 14.89 92.46 24.23
C ASP A 155 16.08 93.39 23.84
N LYS A 156 16.37 93.80 22.58
CA LYS A 156 15.78 93.71 21.20
C LYS A 156 16.73 94.45 20.21
N PRO A 157 16.47 94.67 18.89
CA PRO A 157 15.52 94.07 17.94
C PRO A 157 16.13 93.65 16.56
N ASP A 158 15.33 92.92 15.77
CA ASP A 158 15.19 92.90 14.29
C ASP A 158 16.42 93.13 13.38
N GLN A 159 16.97 92.02 12.88
CA GLN A 159 17.45 91.88 11.50
C GLN A 159 16.55 90.86 10.79
N PRO A 160 16.39 90.91 9.45
CA PRO A 160 15.62 89.88 8.74
C PRO A 160 16.29 88.53 8.94
N GLU A 161 15.56 87.56 9.49
CA GLU A 161 16.07 86.20 9.70
C GLU A 161 16.21 85.49 8.34
N ASN A 162 17.19 84.59 8.24
CA ASN A 162 17.32 83.73 7.06
C ASN A 162 16.12 82.77 7.00
N PRO A 163 15.73 82.31 5.80
CA PRO A 163 14.68 81.31 5.67
C PRO A 163 15.02 80.06 6.48
N THR A 164 14.01 79.46 7.12
CA THR A 164 14.23 78.30 7.99
C THR A 164 14.57 77.08 7.14
N VAL A 165 15.69 76.43 7.46
CA VAL A 165 16.06 75.12 6.92
C VAL A 165 15.53 74.05 7.86
N LEU A 166 14.67 73.18 7.34
CA LEU A 166 14.18 71.98 8.02
C LEU A 166 14.90 70.76 7.45
N HIS A 167 15.46 69.93 8.32
CA HIS A 167 16.12 68.69 7.93
C HIS A 167 15.15 67.52 8.04
N GLY A 168 14.80 66.90 6.90
CA GLY A 168 14.01 65.67 6.83
C GLY A 168 14.88 64.46 6.49
N SER A 169 14.53 63.29 7.04
CA SER A 169 15.06 62.00 6.58
C SER A 169 13.98 61.30 5.78
N ALA A 170 14.22 61.07 4.48
CA ALA A 170 13.36 60.25 3.65
C ALA A 170 13.92 58.82 3.61
N ALA A 171 13.08 57.83 3.94
CA ALA A 171 13.42 56.44 3.74
C ALA A 171 13.29 56.09 2.25
N VAL A 172 14.31 55.44 1.70
CA VAL A 172 14.26 54.80 0.39
C VAL A 172 14.62 53.32 0.62
N GLY A 173 14.17 52.42 -0.25
CA GLY A 173 14.38 50.97 -0.09
C GLY A 173 15.85 50.58 0.10
N TYR A 174 16.08 49.38 0.64
CA TYR A 174 17.41 48.85 1.00
C TYR A 174 18.14 49.55 2.16
N GLY A 175 17.41 50.27 3.02
CA GLY A 175 17.98 50.83 4.27
C GLY A 175 18.88 52.05 4.07
N TYR A 176 18.90 52.62 2.86
CA TYR A 176 19.62 53.85 2.56
C TYR A 176 18.77 55.08 2.87
N TYR A 177 19.34 56.04 3.60
CA TYR A 177 18.67 57.26 4.03
C TYR A 177 19.12 58.45 3.18
N ALA A 178 18.20 59.04 2.42
CA ALA A 178 18.41 60.35 1.82
C ALA A 178 18.00 61.42 2.83
N LYS A 179 18.95 62.25 3.27
CA LYS A 179 18.64 63.46 4.03
C LYS A 179 18.49 64.64 3.08
N VAL A 180 17.44 65.41 3.30
CA VAL A 180 17.10 66.53 2.42
C VAL A 180 16.84 67.77 3.27
N ALA A 181 17.49 68.87 2.89
CA ALA A 181 17.31 70.17 3.49
C ALA A 181 16.20 70.92 2.75
N VAL A 182 15.09 71.21 3.44
CA VAL A 182 13.95 71.96 2.88
C VAL A 182 13.98 73.38 3.40
N THR A 183 14.12 74.35 2.50
CA THR A 183 14.18 75.78 2.82
C THR A 183 12.80 76.41 2.60
N VAL A 184 12.23 77.07 3.61
CA VAL A 184 10.87 77.66 3.56
C VAL A 184 10.82 79.16 3.90
N ASN A 185 9.90 79.87 3.26
CA ASN A 185 9.47 81.23 3.61
C ASN A 185 8.64 81.26 4.90
N ASP A 186 8.47 82.45 5.48
CA ASP A 186 7.63 82.70 6.66
C ASP A 186 6.17 82.23 6.50
N ASP A 187 5.62 82.27 5.28
CA ASP A 187 4.26 81.85 4.95
C ASP A 187 4.10 80.34 4.72
N GLY A 188 5.20 79.57 4.80
CA GLY A 188 5.23 78.14 4.55
C GLY A 188 5.44 77.73 3.09
N THR A 189 5.69 78.68 2.17
CA THR A 189 6.07 78.31 0.79
C THR A 189 7.52 77.85 0.69
N ILE A 190 7.74 76.69 0.06
CA ILE A 190 9.07 76.12 -0.17
C ILE A 190 9.84 76.97 -1.19
N LEU A 191 11.10 77.30 -0.85
CA LEU A 191 12.06 78.04 -1.66
C LEU A 191 12.99 77.10 -2.44
N SER A 192 13.59 76.13 -1.76
CA SER A 192 14.46 75.10 -2.33
C SER A 192 14.40 73.81 -1.52
N VAL A 193 14.80 72.72 -2.17
CA VAL A 193 15.04 71.40 -1.58
C VAL A 193 16.41 70.96 -2.07
N GLU A 194 17.35 70.72 -1.16
CA GLU A 194 18.76 70.49 -1.49
C GLU A 194 19.31 69.26 -0.73
N ASP A 195 20.22 68.52 -1.36
CA ASP A 195 21.03 67.48 -0.71
C ASP A 195 21.83 68.11 0.44
N ASP A 196 21.71 67.58 1.67
CA ASP A 196 22.41 68.13 2.83
C ASP A 196 23.93 67.83 2.83
N GLY A 197 24.38 67.02 1.86
CA GLY A 197 25.78 66.70 1.61
C GLY A 197 26.39 65.74 2.64
N THR A 198 25.60 65.14 3.53
CA THR A 198 26.09 64.22 4.57
C THR A 198 26.03 62.74 4.17
N VAL A 199 25.54 62.41 2.97
CA VAL A 199 25.48 61.04 2.47
C VAL A 199 26.89 60.45 2.29
N PRO A 200 27.23 59.31 2.92
CA PRO A 200 28.51 58.65 2.72
C PRO A 200 28.68 58.19 1.27
N LYS A 201 29.80 58.57 0.65
CA LYS A 201 30.24 57.98 -0.62
C LYS A 201 31.07 56.75 -0.31
N GLU A 202 30.42 55.60 -0.26
CA GLU A 202 31.12 54.31 -0.17
C GLU A 202 31.73 53.93 -1.53
N ASP A 203 32.89 53.26 -1.48
CA ASP A 203 33.69 52.95 -2.66
C ASP A 203 33.08 51.82 -3.49
N GLY A 204 32.33 52.18 -4.53
CA GLY A 204 31.80 51.24 -5.52
C GLY A 204 30.87 51.88 -6.55
N LEU A 205 30.03 52.83 -6.14
CA LEU A 205 29.03 53.45 -7.01
C LEU A 205 29.65 54.54 -7.91
N SER A 206 29.31 54.50 -9.20
CA SER A 206 29.94 55.37 -10.20
C SER A 206 29.53 56.85 -10.06
N PRO A 207 30.36 57.81 -10.51
CA PRO A 207 29.95 59.22 -10.62
C PRO A 207 28.75 59.46 -11.56
N ALA A 208 28.37 58.50 -12.41
CA ALA A 208 27.18 58.60 -13.26
C ALA A 208 25.89 58.33 -12.48
N PHE A 209 25.90 57.36 -11.55
CA PHE A 209 24.78 57.05 -10.65
C PHE A 209 24.31 58.30 -9.90
N TRP A 210 25.23 58.98 -9.21
CA TRP A 210 24.90 60.19 -8.43
C TRP A 210 24.39 61.35 -9.28
N ASN A 211 24.93 61.54 -10.50
CA ASN A 211 24.44 62.60 -11.39
C ASN A 211 23.06 62.30 -12.00
N LYS A 212 22.73 61.02 -12.25
CA LYS A 212 21.39 60.59 -12.69
C LYS A 212 20.37 60.70 -11.56
N ALA A 213 20.70 60.22 -10.35
CA ALA A 213 19.84 60.34 -9.17
C ALA A 213 19.47 61.80 -8.87
N LEU A 214 20.44 62.72 -8.94
CA LEU A 214 20.17 64.16 -8.76
C LEU A 214 19.25 64.76 -9.83
N GLN A 215 19.38 64.36 -11.10
CA GLN A 215 18.46 64.80 -12.18
C GLN A 215 17.05 64.20 -12.03
N PHE A 216 16.96 62.99 -11.48
CA PHE A 216 15.68 62.36 -11.15
C PHE A 216 14.98 63.07 -9.98
N PHE A 217 15.71 63.40 -8.91
CA PHE A 217 15.20 64.25 -7.82
C PHE A 217 14.68 65.59 -8.35
N ASP A 218 15.44 66.29 -9.19
CA ASP A 218 15.04 67.58 -9.79
C ASP A 218 13.75 67.43 -10.64
N THR A 219 13.54 66.27 -11.27
CA THR A 219 12.37 65.96 -12.11
C THR A 219 11.15 65.56 -11.28
N VAL A 220 11.29 64.69 -10.28
CA VAL A 220 10.19 64.25 -9.41
C VAL A 220 9.74 65.37 -8.47
N VAL A 221 10.69 66.09 -7.86
CA VAL A 221 10.40 67.31 -7.10
C VAL A 221 9.82 68.37 -8.04
N GLY A 222 10.41 68.59 -9.21
CA GLY A 222 9.94 69.57 -10.20
C GLY A 222 8.48 69.36 -10.64
N LYS A 223 8.05 68.11 -10.83
CA LYS A 223 6.66 67.75 -11.15
C LYS A 223 5.74 67.99 -9.96
N ASN A 224 6.01 67.36 -8.81
CA ASN A 224 5.19 67.44 -7.59
C ASN A 224 5.16 68.83 -6.93
N LEU A 225 6.15 69.69 -7.20
CA LEU A 225 6.13 71.10 -6.80
C LEU A 225 4.98 71.88 -7.49
N SER A 226 4.37 71.33 -8.54
CA SER A 226 3.11 71.83 -9.13
C SER A 226 1.92 71.54 -8.22
N ASP A 227 1.87 70.34 -7.65
CA ASP A 227 0.74 69.83 -6.87
C ASP A 227 0.79 70.32 -5.41
N LEU A 228 1.99 70.45 -4.82
CA LEU A 228 2.15 71.23 -3.59
C LEU A 228 1.74 72.71 -3.77
N LYS A 229 1.93 73.30 -4.96
CA LYS A 229 1.40 74.65 -5.27
C LYS A 229 -0.11 74.65 -5.50
N ALA A 230 -0.73 73.49 -5.76
CA ALA A 230 -2.18 73.33 -5.91
C ALA A 230 -2.92 73.15 -4.56
N MET A 231 -2.26 72.67 -3.50
CA MET A 231 -2.81 72.54 -2.12
C MET A 231 -3.20 73.88 -1.43
N LYS A 232 -3.30 74.99 -2.16
CA LYS A 232 -3.44 76.37 -1.67
C LYS A 232 -4.82 76.75 -1.07
N THR A 233 -5.71 75.80 -0.82
CA THR A 233 -7.15 76.08 -0.60
C THR A 233 -7.76 75.56 0.71
N THR A 234 -7.01 74.87 1.58
CA THR A 234 -7.54 74.33 2.86
C THR A 234 -7.01 75.12 4.07
N PRO A 235 -7.81 76.01 4.71
CA PRO A 235 -7.39 76.75 5.89
C PRO A 235 -7.61 75.94 7.18
N GLY A 236 -6.55 75.67 7.94
CA GLY A 236 -6.64 74.92 9.20
C GLY A 236 -5.33 74.81 9.99
N GLY A 237 -4.43 73.91 9.56
CA GLY A 237 -3.26 73.48 10.36
C GLY A 237 -2.17 74.53 10.61
N SER A 238 -1.39 74.29 11.66
CA SER A 238 -0.22 75.04 12.13
C SER A 238 1.01 74.91 11.22
N LYS A 239 2.20 75.35 11.68
CA LYS A 239 3.46 75.21 10.90
C LYS A 239 4.00 73.79 10.99
N GLU A 240 4.09 73.23 12.20
CA GLU A 240 4.56 71.87 12.46
C GLU A 240 3.66 70.83 11.77
N GLU A 241 2.33 70.89 11.93
CA GLU A 241 1.39 69.94 11.29
C GLU A 241 1.48 69.92 9.75
N LYS A 242 1.96 71.00 9.13
CA LYS A 242 2.18 71.07 7.67
C LYS A 242 3.56 70.59 7.24
N ALA A 243 4.55 70.58 8.14
CA ALA A 243 5.83 69.93 7.92
C ALA A 243 5.68 68.41 8.09
N ASP A 244 4.98 67.98 9.16
CA ASP A 244 4.69 66.56 9.41
C ASP A 244 3.84 65.94 8.29
N ALA A 245 2.90 66.68 7.70
CA ALA A 245 2.15 66.24 6.52
C ALA A 245 2.99 66.12 5.22
N VAL A 246 4.24 66.63 5.22
CA VAL A 246 5.18 66.53 4.10
C VAL A 246 6.28 65.48 4.38
N SER A 247 6.71 65.30 5.64
CA SER A 247 7.65 64.23 6.02
C SER A 247 6.97 62.89 6.31
N GLY A 248 5.68 62.87 6.63
CA GLY A 248 4.86 61.67 6.83
C GLY A 248 4.17 61.15 5.56
N ALA A 249 4.47 61.73 4.39
CA ALA A 249 3.98 61.24 3.11
C ALA A 249 4.82 60.03 2.66
N THR A 250 4.43 58.84 3.09
CA THR A 250 4.91 57.58 2.52
C THR A 250 4.35 57.42 1.10
N TYR A 251 5.19 57.69 0.11
CA TYR A 251 4.92 57.39 -1.29
C TYR A 251 5.32 55.93 -1.56
N SER A 252 4.51 55.16 -2.30
CA SER A 252 4.74 53.73 -2.48
C SER A 252 6.11 53.46 -3.12
N SER A 253 6.85 52.51 -2.54
CA SER A 253 8.26 52.22 -2.85
C SER A 253 8.48 51.91 -4.33
N ASN A 254 7.58 51.13 -4.93
CA ASN A 254 7.70 50.64 -6.30
C ASN A 254 7.63 51.77 -7.35
N ALA A 255 6.80 52.80 -7.18
CA ALA A 255 6.70 53.90 -8.14
C ALA A 255 7.99 54.74 -8.25
N ILE A 256 8.75 54.84 -7.16
CA ILE A 256 10.06 55.51 -7.13
C ILE A 256 11.15 54.57 -7.68
N ARG A 257 11.08 53.28 -7.34
CA ARG A 257 12.02 52.22 -7.78
C ARG A 257 12.00 52.00 -9.30
N LEU A 258 10.82 51.80 -9.90
CA LEU A 258 10.66 51.57 -11.35
C LEU A 258 11.27 52.72 -12.17
N ALA A 259 11.03 53.96 -11.72
CA ALA A 259 11.56 55.15 -12.38
C ALA A 259 13.06 55.42 -12.09
N VAL A 260 13.67 54.74 -11.11
CA VAL A 260 15.13 54.71 -10.93
C VAL A 260 15.80 53.71 -11.88
N LEU A 261 15.18 52.56 -12.14
CA LEU A 261 15.66 51.56 -13.12
C LEU A 261 15.67 52.18 -14.54
N ASP A 262 14.52 52.69 -15.01
CA ASP A 262 14.41 53.44 -16.29
C ASP A 262 15.45 54.57 -16.38
N ALA A 263 15.65 55.33 -15.29
CA ALA A 263 16.65 56.39 -15.26
C ALA A 263 18.10 55.88 -15.33
N LEU A 264 18.43 54.68 -14.82
CA LEU A 264 19.76 54.07 -14.91
C LEU A 264 20.11 53.64 -16.33
N GLY A 265 19.12 53.23 -17.12
CA GLY A 265 19.34 52.66 -18.47
C GLY A 265 19.73 51.19 -18.44
N GLU A 266 19.66 50.57 -17.27
CA GLU A 266 19.12 49.22 -17.14
C GLU A 266 17.65 49.33 -17.59
N SER A 267 17.35 48.84 -18.80
CA SER A 267 15.96 48.54 -19.15
C SER A 267 15.41 47.50 -18.18
N GLU A 268 14.09 47.39 -18.08
CA GLU A 268 13.52 46.13 -17.59
C GLU A 268 14.15 44.99 -18.39
N ASP A 269 14.65 43.95 -17.70
CA ASP A 269 15.01 42.70 -18.34
C ASP A 269 13.71 41.95 -18.73
N SER A 270 12.90 42.57 -19.59
CA SER A 270 11.68 41.98 -20.15
C SER A 270 11.98 40.72 -20.95
N ASP A 271 13.20 40.63 -21.46
CA ASP A 271 13.75 39.45 -22.14
C ASP A 271 13.97 38.27 -21.16
N ASP A 272 14.02 38.53 -19.85
CA ASP A 272 14.11 37.50 -18.80
C ASP A 272 12.76 36.96 -18.30
N PHE A 273 11.63 37.56 -18.69
CA PHE A 273 10.29 37.12 -18.28
C PHE A 273 9.51 36.55 -19.48
N VAL A 274 9.37 35.23 -19.54
CA VAL A 274 8.56 34.54 -20.56
C VAL A 274 7.09 34.61 -20.13
N ILE A 275 6.31 35.39 -20.88
CA ILE A 275 4.93 35.74 -20.56
C ILE A 275 4.01 35.29 -21.71
N ASN A 276 2.87 34.69 -21.38
CA ASN A 276 1.91 34.23 -22.39
C ASN A 276 0.88 35.32 -22.82
N ASP A 277 0.07 35.02 -23.84
CA ASP A 277 -0.97 35.94 -24.37
C ASP A 277 -2.04 36.36 -23.34
N GLU A 278 -2.13 35.69 -22.19
CA GLU A 278 -3.06 35.97 -21.09
C GLU A 278 -2.40 36.79 -19.96
N ASN A 279 -1.13 37.17 -20.11
CA ASN A 279 -0.27 37.84 -19.12
C ASN A 279 0.03 36.98 -17.88
N VAL A 280 0.12 35.66 -18.06
CA VAL A 280 0.70 34.74 -17.07
C VAL A 280 2.20 34.67 -17.29
N LEU A 281 2.98 34.83 -16.22
CA LEU A 281 4.42 34.53 -16.21
C LEU A 281 4.58 33.00 -16.15
N THR A 282 5.28 32.42 -17.13
CA THR A 282 5.46 30.96 -17.27
C THR A 282 6.91 30.49 -17.10
N GLU A 283 7.89 31.38 -17.27
CA GLU A 283 9.32 31.09 -17.01
C GLU A 283 10.06 32.41 -16.77
N TYR A 284 10.95 32.43 -15.78
CA TYR A 284 11.95 33.48 -15.58
C TYR A 284 13.32 32.94 -16.01
N THR A 285 13.94 33.48 -17.07
CA THR A 285 15.25 32.99 -17.54
C THR A 285 16.43 33.58 -16.78
N GLY A 286 16.23 34.69 -16.06
CA GLY A 286 17.29 35.44 -15.37
C GLY A 286 17.87 34.80 -14.12
N ASP A 287 18.78 35.53 -13.47
CA ASP A 287 19.63 35.04 -12.37
C ASP A 287 19.83 36.09 -11.24
N SER A 288 18.95 37.10 -11.16
CA SER A 288 19.12 38.24 -10.24
C SER A 288 18.78 37.90 -8.78
N GLU A 289 19.64 38.32 -7.83
CA GLU A 289 19.37 38.12 -6.39
C GLU A 289 18.06 38.79 -5.93
N LEU A 290 17.65 39.85 -6.62
CA LEU A 290 16.38 40.54 -6.48
C LEU A 290 15.61 40.45 -7.79
N VAL A 291 14.43 39.84 -7.77
CA VAL A 291 13.48 39.89 -8.89
C VAL A 291 12.39 40.92 -8.60
N VAL A 292 12.01 41.68 -9.62
CA VAL A 292 10.81 42.53 -9.63
C VAL A 292 9.92 41.99 -10.76
N ILE A 293 8.78 41.40 -10.43
CA ILE A 293 7.87 40.91 -11.48
C ILE A 293 7.13 42.13 -12.08
N PRO A 294 7.10 42.31 -13.41
CA PRO A 294 6.54 43.51 -14.04
C PRO A 294 5.05 43.75 -13.76
N ASP A 295 4.64 45.01 -13.66
CA ASP A 295 3.22 45.38 -13.59
C ASP A 295 2.47 44.94 -14.85
N GLY A 296 1.30 44.33 -14.67
CA GLY A 296 0.45 43.78 -15.73
C GLY A 296 0.33 42.26 -15.70
N ILE A 297 1.33 41.55 -15.15
CA ILE A 297 1.26 40.10 -14.92
C ILE A 297 0.06 39.78 -14.02
N GLN A 298 -0.81 38.88 -14.48
CA GLN A 298 -2.03 38.48 -13.76
C GLN A 298 -1.79 37.29 -12.83
N ALA A 299 -0.87 36.40 -13.22
CA ALA A 299 -0.60 35.15 -12.53
C ALA A 299 0.85 34.68 -12.70
N ILE A 300 1.33 33.86 -11.76
CA ILE A 300 2.63 33.18 -11.81
C ILE A 300 2.35 31.67 -11.86
N ASP A 301 2.82 31.00 -12.92
CA ASP A 301 2.49 29.60 -13.21
C ASP A 301 3.45 28.59 -12.55
N GLU A 302 3.11 27.31 -12.64
CA GLU A 302 3.91 26.16 -12.19
C GLU A 302 5.36 26.26 -12.67
N TYR A 303 6.34 26.03 -11.78
CA TYR A 303 7.78 26.04 -12.06
C TYR A 303 8.37 27.33 -12.68
N SER A 304 7.64 28.46 -12.69
CA SER A 304 8.11 29.72 -13.30
C SER A 304 9.51 30.16 -12.88
N PHE A 305 9.91 29.87 -11.63
CA PHE A 305 11.23 30.14 -11.06
C PHE A 305 11.97 28.85 -10.64
N SER A 306 11.61 27.67 -11.15
CA SER A 306 12.17 26.41 -10.63
C SER A 306 13.70 26.37 -10.76
N GLY A 307 14.37 25.99 -9.67
CA GLY A 307 15.82 25.86 -9.59
C GLY A 307 16.61 27.18 -9.59
N LYS A 308 15.97 28.33 -9.32
CA LYS A 308 16.65 29.65 -9.32
C LYS A 308 17.40 29.92 -8.02
N GLU A 309 18.49 29.18 -7.82
CA GLU A 309 19.29 29.17 -6.59
C GLU A 309 19.85 30.55 -6.17
N ASN A 310 20.10 31.47 -7.10
CA ASN A 310 20.62 32.81 -6.79
C ASN A 310 19.54 33.81 -6.33
N VAL A 311 18.26 33.56 -6.59
CA VAL A 311 17.17 34.49 -6.25
C VAL A 311 16.96 34.47 -4.73
N LYS A 312 17.12 35.64 -4.08
CA LYS A 312 17.00 35.81 -2.62
C LYS A 312 15.72 36.51 -2.22
N LYS A 313 15.24 37.43 -3.06
CA LYS A 313 14.01 38.18 -2.85
C LYS A 313 13.22 38.35 -4.14
N ILE A 314 11.90 38.20 -4.06
CA ILE A 314 10.97 38.41 -5.17
C ILE A 314 9.93 39.45 -4.76
N VAL A 315 9.65 40.41 -5.65
CA VAL A 315 8.62 41.42 -5.42
C VAL A 315 7.46 41.22 -6.39
N ILE A 316 6.26 41.10 -5.81
CA ILE A 316 5.00 40.82 -6.49
C ILE A 316 4.27 42.15 -6.78
N PRO A 317 3.91 42.43 -8.05
CA PRO A 317 3.24 43.67 -8.46
C PRO A 317 1.78 43.73 -8.02
N ALA A 318 1.14 44.89 -8.21
CA ALA A 318 -0.26 45.09 -7.84
C ALA A 318 -1.25 44.24 -8.67
N SER A 319 -0.84 43.77 -9.84
CA SER A 319 -1.68 43.05 -10.80
C SER A 319 -1.77 41.53 -10.61
N VAL A 320 -0.89 40.92 -9.81
CA VAL A 320 -0.87 39.46 -9.61
C VAL A 320 -2.01 39.05 -8.68
N THR A 321 -2.89 38.18 -9.18
CA THR A 321 -4.09 37.66 -8.50
C THR A 321 -4.06 36.14 -8.27
N TYR A 322 -3.07 35.44 -8.85
CA TYR A 322 -2.83 34.02 -8.63
C TYR A 322 -1.33 33.70 -8.60
N ILE A 323 -0.94 32.80 -7.71
CA ILE A 323 0.42 32.29 -7.57
C ILE A 323 0.31 30.77 -7.40
N ASN A 324 0.94 30.00 -8.31
CA ASN A 324 1.05 28.55 -8.17
C ASN A 324 2.03 28.20 -7.03
N SER A 325 1.71 27.22 -6.19
CA SER A 325 2.57 26.80 -5.06
C SER A 325 3.95 26.30 -5.50
N SER A 326 4.02 25.58 -6.62
CA SER A 326 5.27 25.08 -7.22
C SER A 326 6.01 26.14 -8.05
N ALA A 327 5.53 27.39 -8.12
CA ALA A 327 6.15 28.44 -8.94
C ALA A 327 7.61 28.74 -8.55
N PHE A 328 7.99 28.51 -7.30
CA PHE A 328 9.32 28.82 -6.74
C PHE A 328 10.04 27.57 -6.20
N GLU A 329 9.71 26.41 -6.76
CA GLU A 329 10.39 25.14 -6.49
C GLU A 329 11.93 25.30 -6.51
N ASN A 330 12.63 24.74 -5.53
CA ASN A 330 14.10 24.69 -5.50
C ASN A 330 14.81 26.07 -5.62
N CYS A 331 14.13 27.19 -5.35
CA CYS A 331 14.78 28.51 -5.19
C CYS A 331 15.56 28.56 -3.88
N SER A 332 16.66 27.82 -3.79
CA SER A 332 17.31 27.42 -2.53
C SER A 332 17.87 28.57 -1.66
N SER A 333 17.92 29.80 -2.17
CA SER A 333 18.26 31.04 -1.44
C SER A 333 17.09 32.00 -1.20
N LEU A 334 15.87 31.71 -1.69
CA LEU A 334 14.72 32.63 -1.62
C LEU A 334 14.21 32.75 -0.18
N ASN A 335 14.47 33.91 0.44
CA ASN A 335 14.27 34.13 1.87
C ASN A 335 13.22 35.21 2.20
N ASP A 336 12.75 35.98 1.21
CA ASP A 336 11.89 37.14 1.42
C ASP A 336 10.97 37.39 0.21
N PHE A 337 9.66 37.51 0.44
CA PHE A 337 8.71 38.07 -0.52
C PHE A 337 8.31 39.49 -0.10
N GLU A 338 8.05 40.37 -1.07
CA GLU A 338 7.42 41.67 -0.86
C GLU A 338 6.25 41.83 -1.85
N VAL A 339 5.04 42.02 -1.35
CA VAL A 339 3.86 42.33 -2.19
C VAL A 339 3.63 43.83 -2.20
N ALA A 340 3.34 44.38 -3.39
CA ALA A 340 3.00 45.80 -3.55
C ALA A 340 1.82 46.21 -2.65
N GLU A 341 1.93 47.39 -2.01
CA GLU A 341 0.94 47.89 -1.04
C GLU A 341 -0.50 47.90 -1.60
N ASP A 342 -0.61 48.17 -2.91
CA ASP A 342 -1.82 48.33 -3.71
C ASP A 342 -2.28 47.06 -4.48
N ASN A 343 -1.63 45.90 -4.27
CA ASN A 343 -2.20 44.61 -4.71
C ASN A 343 -3.54 44.36 -3.98
N GLU A 344 -4.61 43.95 -4.67
CA GLU A 344 -5.92 43.76 -4.01
C GLU A 344 -6.08 42.38 -3.33
N GLU A 345 -5.37 41.35 -3.77
CA GLU A 345 -5.53 39.95 -3.30
C GLU A 345 -4.55 39.55 -2.20
N TYR A 346 -3.32 40.08 -2.19
CA TYR A 346 -2.22 39.59 -1.35
C TYR A 346 -1.56 40.68 -0.48
N TYR A 347 -0.88 40.26 0.58
CA TYR A 347 0.09 41.05 1.34
C TYR A 347 1.27 40.20 1.81
N THR A 348 2.31 40.85 2.34
CA THR A 348 3.47 40.17 2.94
C THR A 348 3.70 40.62 4.37
N GLU A 349 3.94 39.68 5.27
CA GLU A 349 4.32 39.89 6.67
C GLU A 349 5.48 38.94 7.03
N ASP A 350 6.57 39.49 7.57
CA ASP A 350 7.87 38.79 7.72
C ASP A 350 8.29 37.97 6.48
N GLY A 351 8.21 38.57 5.29
CA GLY A 351 8.63 37.93 4.03
C GLY A 351 7.78 36.76 3.54
N VAL A 352 6.69 36.41 4.24
CA VAL A 352 5.73 35.35 3.88
C VAL A 352 4.51 35.98 3.19
N ILE A 353 3.97 35.34 2.14
CA ILE A 353 2.78 35.82 1.42
C ILE A 353 1.50 35.30 2.11
N TYR A 354 0.57 36.21 2.34
CA TYR A 354 -0.78 35.96 2.83
C TYR A 354 -1.81 36.58 1.88
N ASP A 355 -3.06 36.13 1.96
CA ASP A 355 -4.16 36.79 1.25
C ASP A 355 -4.86 37.87 2.08
N LYS A 356 -5.54 38.79 1.38
CA LYS A 356 -6.35 39.87 1.96
C LYS A 356 -7.79 39.44 2.25
N LYS A 357 -8.08 38.12 2.27
CA LYS A 357 -9.43 37.61 2.52
C LYS A 357 -9.79 37.69 4.01
N ALA A 358 -11.09 37.59 4.32
CA ALA A 358 -11.60 37.77 5.68
C ALA A 358 -11.17 36.65 6.66
N ASP A 359 -10.67 35.55 6.12
CA ASP A 359 -10.17 34.37 6.81
C ASP A 359 -8.63 34.28 6.88
N SER A 360 -7.90 35.18 6.20
CA SER A 360 -6.42 35.30 6.27
C SER A 360 -5.70 33.97 6.03
N GLN A 361 -5.53 33.62 4.75
CA GLN A 361 -4.77 32.43 4.35
C GLN A 361 -3.26 32.73 4.33
N LEU A 362 -2.43 31.82 4.88
CA LEU A 362 -1.00 31.75 4.55
C LEU A 362 -0.90 31.08 3.17
N VAL A 363 -0.44 31.83 2.18
CA VAL A 363 -0.44 31.44 0.76
C VAL A 363 0.88 30.79 0.38
N LEU A 364 2.01 31.41 0.73
CA LEU A 364 3.33 30.91 0.35
C LEU A 364 4.45 31.37 1.30
N PHE A 365 5.26 30.41 1.75
CA PHE A 365 6.47 30.60 2.53
C PHE A 365 7.73 30.59 1.64
N PRO A 366 8.76 31.43 1.90
CA PRO A 366 10.01 31.39 1.14
C PRO A 366 10.74 30.04 1.32
N CYS A 367 10.88 29.26 0.25
CA CYS A 367 11.44 27.91 0.31
C CYS A 367 12.91 27.88 0.79
N GLY A 368 13.66 28.97 0.58
CA GLY A 368 15.03 29.15 1.05
C GLY A 368 15.20 29.52 2.53
N ARG A 369 14.12 29.84 3.27
CA ARG A 369 14.16 30.04 4.74
C ARG A 369 14.30 28.69 5.47
N ASP A 370 15.14 28.66 6.50
CA ASP A 370 15.39 27.50 7.35
C ASP A 370 14.99 27.72 8.82
N GLY A 371 15.28 26.75 9.70
CA GLY A 371 15.06 26.86 11.14
C GLY A 371 13.61 26.63 11.58
N ALA A 372 13.09 27.46 12.49
CA ALA A 372 11.80 27.26 13.14
C ALA A 372 10.81 28.39 12.82
N TYR A 373 9.62 28.04 12.36
CA TYR A 373 8.56 28.99 12.00
C TYR A 373 7.28 28.72 12.79
N SER A 374 6.54 29.79 13.09
CA SER A 374 5.26 29.73 13.80
C SER A 374 4.26 30.54 12.99
N VAL A 375 3.20 29.87 12.51
CA VAL A 375 2.11 30.51 11.77
C VAL A 375 1.42 31.51 12.72
N PRO A 376 1.18 32.78 12.31
CA PRO A 376 0.58 33.78 13.19
C PRO A 376 -0.85 33.44 13.64
N ASP A 377 -1.23 33.84 14.86
CA ASP A 377 -2.59 33.66 15.44
C ASP A 377 -3.72 34.40 14.66
N THR A 378 -3.37 35.16 13.62
CA THR A 378 -4.32 35.78 12.68
C THR A 378 -4.78 34.82 11.57
N VAL A 379 -3.99 33.80 11.24
CA VAL A 379 -4.22 32.88 10.13
C VAL A 379 -5.27 31.83 10.50
N LYS A 380 -6.26 31.60 9.62
CA LYS A 380 -7.19 30.46 9.74
C LYS A 380 -6.91 29.34 8.73
N THR A 381 -6.29 29.65 7.60
CA THR A 381 -6.08 28.69 6.51
C THR A 381 -4.60 28.60 6.15
N ILE A 382 -4.04 27.40 6.17
CA ILE A 382 -2.76 27.12 5.51
C ILE A 382 -3.08 26.60 4.11
N GLY A 383 -2.66 27.32 3.06
CA GLY A 383 -2.98 27.00 1.68
C GLY A 383 -2.33 25.72 1.15
N ASP A 384 -2.86 25.21 0.03
CA ASP A 384 -2.26 24.08 -0.70
C ASP A 384 -0.80 24.39 -1.07
N GLY A 385 0.12 23.46 -0.77
CA GLY A 385 1.54 23.61 -1.06
C GLY A 385 2.23 24.82 -0.38
N ALA A 386 1.66 25.41 0.68
CA ALA A 386 2.14 26.70 1.19
C ALA A 386 3.60 26.72 1.71
N PHE A 387 4.22 25.57 2.00
CA PHE A 387 5.65 25.44 2.32
C PHE A 387 6.43 24.60 1.29
N TYR A 388 5.92 24.36 0.08
CA TYR A 388 6.50 23.47 -0.94
C TYR A 388 8.03 23.67 -1.13
N THR A 389 8.81 22.58 -1.06
CA THR A 389 10.29 22.54 -1.06
C THR A 389 11.00 23.35 0.03
N SER A 390 10.33 23.75 1.12
CA SER A 390 10.94 24.56 2.17
C SER A 390 12.05 23.83 2.94
N ARG A 391 13.08 24.62 3.29
CA ARG A 391 14.21 24.23 4.13
C ARG A 391 13.92 24.35 5.64
N LEU A 392 12.67 24.62 6.02
CA LEU A 392 12.21 24.71 7.39
C LEU A 392 12.50 23.43 8.19
N GLU A 393 13.03 23.55 9.41
CA GLU A 393 13.34 22.41 10.30
C GLU A 393 12.14 22.04 11.21
N SER A 394 11.34 23.03 11.62
CA SER A 394 10.15 22.84 12.46
C SER A 394 9.04 23.88 12.23
N LEU A 395 7.78 23.43 12.31
CA LEU A 395 6.58 24.24 12.11
C LEU A 395 5.68 24.26 13.37
N LYS A 396 5.05 25.40 13.66
CA LYS A 396 4.02 25.53 14.70
C LYS A 396 2.73 26.09 14.15
N ILE A 397 1.63 25.39 14.44
CA ILE A 397 0.26 25.69 14.01
C ILE A 397 -0.52 26.25 15.22
N PRO A 398 -1.03 27.50 15.16
CA PRO A 398 -1.70 28.16 16.27
C PRO A 398 -3.12 27.62 16.52
N ALA A 399 -3.77 28.15 17.55
CA ALA A 399 -5.16 27.81 17.88
C ALA A 399 -6.18 28.33 16.85
N SER A 400 -5.79 29.30 16.01
CA SER A 400 -6.65 29.96 15.01
C SER A 400 -6.84 29.18 13.71
N VAL A 401 -5.95 28.23 13.39
CA VAL A 401 -6.00 27.47 12.13
C VAL A 401 -7.18 26.50 12.14
N GLU A 402 -8.13 26.78 11.25
CA GLU A 402 -9.36 26.04 11.02
C GLU A 402 -9.26 25.12 9.79
N THR A 403 -8.37 25.44 8.83
CA THR A 403 -8.16 24.66 7.60
C THR A 403 -6.67 24.47 7.29
N ILE A 404 -6.31 23.26 6.89
CA ILE A 404 -5.01 22.88 6.32
C ILE A 404 -5.28 22.31 4.92
N GLY A 405 -4.60 22.83 3.91
CA GLY A 405 -4.70 22.37 2.52
C GLY A 405 -4.00 21.04 2.24
N SER A 406 -3.90 20.71 0.96
CA SER A 406 -3.17 19.55 0.43
C SER A 406 -1.68 19.87 0.18
N GLY A 407 -0.83 18.84 0.25
CA GLY A 407 0.60 18.93 -0.11
C GLY A 407 1.43 19.99 0.63
N ILE A 408 0.97 20.48 1.79
CA ILE A 408 1.45 21.76 2.36
C ILE A 408 2.93 21.78 2.73
N VAL A 409 3.55 20.60 2.87
CA VAL A 409 4.96 20.39 3.22
C VAL A 409 5.66 19.46 2.22
N ASP A 410 5.13 19.33 1.00
CA ASP A 410 5.72 18.44 0.00
C ASP A 410 7.17 18.84 -0.31
N TYR A 411 8.01 17.80 -0.42
CA TYR A 411 9.47 17.91 -0.59
C TYR A 411 10.21 18.71 0.52
N CYS A 412 9.58 19.01 1.66
CA CYS A 412 10.21 19.66 2.83
C CYS A 412 11.12 18.68 3.60
N SER A 413 12.18 18.22 2.94
CA SER A 413 13.12 17.21 3.46
C SER A 413 13.83 17.62 4.78
N PHE A 414 13.91 18.92 5.06
CA PHE A 414 14.46 19.44 6.31
C PHE A 414 13.45 19.42 7.47
N LEU A 415 12.15 19.36 7.21
CA LEU A 415 11.11 19.50 8.22
C LEU A 415 10.99 18.23 9.06
N THR A 416 11.46 18.28 10.30
CA THR A 416 11.55 17.13 11.21
C THR A 416 10.33 16.99 12.13
N THR A 417 9.62 18.08 12.39
CA THR A 417 8.53 18.11 13.38
C THR A 417 7.54 19.24 13.11
N ILE A 418 6.25 18.94 13.30
CA ILE A 418 5.16 19.91 13.28
C ILE A 418 4.43 19.81 14.62
N THR A 419 4.10 20.96 15.21
CA THR A 419 3.37 21.04 16.49
C THR A 419 2.11 21.89 16.34
N VAL A 420 1.03 21.46 17.00
CA VAL A 420 -0.26 22.16 17.02
C VAL A 420 -0.52 22.66 18.44
N SER A 421 -1.04 23.88 18.57
CA SER A 421 -1.48 24.43 19.86
C SER A 421 -2.51 23.53 20.56
N GLU A 422 -2.36 23.31 21.87
CA GLU A 422 -3.31 22.52 22.67
C GLU A 422 -4.75 23.08 22.58
N ASP A 423 -4.88 24.41 22.43
CA ASP A 423 -6.13 25.15 22.28
C ASP A 423 -6.75 25.06 20.86
N ASN A 424 -6.07 24.51 19.85
CA ASN A 424 -6.65 24.35 18.51
C ASN A 424 -7.86 23.40 18.57
N ALA A 425 -9.00 23.78 17.97
CA ALA A 425 -10.24 23.03 18.11
C ALA A 425 -10.38 21.81 17.16
N ILE A 426 -9.58 21.75 16.08
CA ILE A 426 -9.79 20.85 14.93
C ILE A 426 -8.63 19.86 14.75
N TYR A 427 -7.41 20.28 15.10
CA TYR A 427 -6.18 19.50 14.93
C TYR A 427 -5.50 19.19 16.26
N SER A 428 -4.63 18.19 16.25
CA SER A 428 -3.68 17.91 17.33
C SER A 428 -2.33 17.48 16.76
N SER A 429 -1.27 17.51 17.57
CA SER A 429 0.02 16.91 17.20
C SER A 429 0.47 15.91 18.25
N SER A 430 1.00 14.77 17.80
CA SER A 430 1.65 13.77 18.64
C SER A 430 2.91 13.31 17.95
N ASP A 431 4.01 13.16 18.68
CA ASP A 431 5.29 12.66 18.15
C ASP A 431 5.82 13.43 16.90
N GLY A 432 5.50 14.73 16.81
CA GLY A 432 5.86 15.60 15.69
C GLY A 432 4.99 15.46 14.42
N ILE A 433 4.01 14.55 14.43
CA ILE A 433 3.03 14.32 13.36
C ILE A 433 1.72 15.07 13.70
N VAL A 434 1.03 15.59 12.68
CA VAL A 434 -0.29 16.26 12.82
C VAL A 434 -1.42 15.28 12.54
N TYR A 435 -2.44 15.36 13.38
CA TYR A 435 -3.67 14.56 13.33
C TYR A 435 -4.90 15.47 13.44
N ASP A 436 -6.09 14.89 13.24
CA ASP A 436 -7.34 15.47 13.75
C ASP A 436 -7.31 15.61 15.29
N LYS A 437 -8.26 16.36 15.86
CA LYS A 437 -8.34 16.56 17.32
C LYS A 437 -8.56 15.25 18.10
N SER A 438 -9.14 14.23 17.47
CA SER A 438 -9.43 12.91 18.06
C SER A 438 -8.36 11.85 17.80
N GLN A 439 -7.31 12.16 17.03
CA GLN A 439 -6.24 11.23 16.63
C GLN A 439 -6.76 9.94 15.97
N THR A 440 -7.80 10.08 15.15
CA THR A 440 -8.39 9.02 14.31
C THR A 440 -7.83 9.02 12.88
N ARG A 441 -7.20 10.11 12.45
CA ARG A 441 -6.65 10.28 11.10
C ARG A 441 -5.40 11.16 11.10
N LEU A 442 -4.39 10.78 10.33
CA LEU A 442 -3.20 11.59 10.07
C LEU A 442 -3.57 12.75 9.13
N VAL A 443 -2.98 13.91 9.33
CA VAL A 443 -3.23 15.11 8.48
C VAL A 443 -1.93 15.62 7.87
N ILE A 444 -0.80 15.56 8.58
CA ILE A 444 0.53 15.89 8.02
C ILE A 444 1.60 15.04 8.70
N VAL A 445 2.43 14.35 7.91
CA VAL A 445 3.71 13.78 8.35
C VAL A 445 4.85 14.69 7.85
N PRO A 446 5.83 15.07 8.69
CA PRO A 446 7.01 15.82 8.24
C PRO A 446 7.92 14.94 7.35
N PRO A 447 8.27 15.31 6.10
CA PRO A 447 9.12 14.45 5.25
C PRO A 447 10.55 14.26 5.78
N GLY A 448 11.01 15.15 6.66
CA GLY A 448 12.28 15.03 7.38
C GLY A 448 12.22 14.25 8.70
N ILE A 449 11.07 13.65 9.05
CA ILE A 449 10.87 12.89 10.30
C ILE A 449 11.90 11.74 10.45
N SER A 450 12.43 11.54 11.66
CA SER A 450 13.62 10.70 11.86
C SER A 450 13.62 9.91 13.16
N GLY A 451 13.90 8.61 13.08
CA GLY A 451 13.99 7.71 14.23
C GLY A 451 12.93 6.60 14.21
N GLU A 452 12.39 6.28 15.38
CA GLU A 452 11.26 5.37 15.54
C GLU A 452 10.02 6.17 15.97
N HIS A 453 8.89 5.94 15.31
CA HIS A 453 7.62 6.60 15.59
C HIS A 453 6.49 5.59 15.80
N THR A 454 5.45 5.98 16.54
CA THR A 454 4.29 5.13 16.84
C THR A 454 2.98 5.85 16.51
N ILE A 455 2.17 5.24 15.65
CA ILE A 455 0.87 5.79 15.27
C ILE A 455 -0.19 5.34 16.28
N PRO A 456 -1.05 6.26 16.81
CA PRO A 456 -2.04 5.91 17.82
C PRO A 456 -3.02 4.80 17.39
N ASN A 457 -3.35 3.88 18.30
CA ASN A 457 -4.36 2.82 18.08
C ASN A 457 -5.81 3.33 17.91
N THR A 458 -6.02 4.65 17.97
CA THR A 458 -7.25 5.35 17.57
C THR A 458 -7.35 5.57 16.05
N VAL A 459 -6.22 5.51 15.33
CA VAL A 459 -6.17 5.55 13.86
C VAL A 459 -6.60 4.19 13.30
N THR A 460 -7.61 4.18 12.43
CA THR A 460 -8.14 2.97 11.79
C THR A 460 -7.79 2.86 10.31
N GLU A 461 -7.41 3.97 9.68
CA GLU A 461 -7.13 4.11 8.25
C GLU A 461 -5.92 5.03 8.06
N LEU A 462 -5.16 4.81 6.98
CA LEU A 462 -4.11 5.71 6.51
C LEU A 462 -4.53 6.27 5.14
N GLU A 463 -3.99 7.42 4.75
CA GLU A 463 -4.20 7.99 3.41
C GLU A 463 -3.05 7.57 2.46
N ASP A 464 -3.31 7.60 1.14
CA ASP A 464 -2.29 7.39 0.11
C ASP A 464 -1.06 8.26 0.38
N PHE A 465 0.14 7.71 0.13
CA PHE A 465 1.40 8.45 0.26
C PHE A 465 1.68 9.12 1.62
N ALA A 466 0.99 8.73 2.72
CA ALA A 466 1.07 9.45 4.00
C ALA A 466 2.48 9.57 4.63
N PHE A 467 3.42 8.67 4.33
CA PHE A 467 4.84 8.77 4.72
C PHE A 467 5.77 8.87 3.49
N TYR A 468 5.28 9.39 2.37
CA TYR A 468 6.05 9.51 1.13
C TYR A 468 7.35 10.29 1.35
N SER A 469 8.44 9.71 0.86
CA SER A 469 9.79 10.25 0.97
C SER A 469 10.23 10.61 2.40
N CYS A 470 9.70 9.96 3.43
CA CYS A 470 10.16 10.06 4.83
C CYS A 470 11.53 9.37 5.02
N TYR A 471 12.53 9.89 4.31
CA TYR A 471 13.84 9.27 4.05
C TYR A 471 14.73 9.05 5.29
N LYS A 472 14.41 9.70 6.41
CA LYS A 472 15.10 9.53 7.71
C LYS A 472 14.33 8.64 8.71
N LEU A 473 13.10 8.23 8.40
CA LEU A 473 12.30 7.31 9.21
C LEU A 473 12.99 5.95 9.25
N THR A 474 13.26 5.38 10.43
CA THR A 474 14.01 4.12 10.57
C THR A 474 13.15 2.93 10.99
N LYS A 475 12.07 3.20 11.74
CA LYS A 475 11.05 2.23 12.16
C LYS A 475 9.72 2.95 12.39
N ILE A 476 8.62 2.26 12.10
CA ILE A 476 7.25 2.73 12.33
C ILE A 476 6.45 1.62 12.98
N ASN A 477 5.75 1.94 14.07
CA ASN A 477 4.83 1.02 14.74
C ASN A 477 3.40 1.35 14.30
N LEU A 478 2.74 0.40 13.63
CA LEU A 478 1.41 0.58 13.03
C LEU A 478 0.26 0.32 14.03
N PRO A 479 -0.92 0.94 13.84
CA PRO A 479 -2.11 0.62 14.62
C PRO A 479 -2.56 -0.82 14.38
N GLY A 480 -2.86 -1.56 15.45
CA GLY A 480 -3.23 -2.99 15.37
C GLY A 480 -4.56 -3.29 14.67
N LYS A 481 -5.28 -2.27 14.19
CA LYS A 481 -6.60 -2.37 13.54
C LYS A 481 -6.60 -2.03 12.05
N LEU A 482 -5.46 -1.66 11.45
CA LEU A 482 -5.41 -1.37 10.02
C LEU A 482 -5.75 -2.62 9.19
N LYS A 483 -6.64 -2.47 8.21
CA LYS A 483 -6.97 -3.51 7.22
C LYS A 483 -6.20 -3.36 5.90
N THR A 484 -5.80 -2.14 5.56
CA THR A 484 -5.08 -1.83 4.32
C THR A 484 -3.86 -0.98 4.61
N LEU A 485 -2.74 -1.27 3.93
CA LEU A 485 -1.67 -0.29 3.69
C LEU A 485 -1.91 0.33 2.30
N PRO A 486 -2.27 1.62 2.21
CA PRO A 486 -2.73 2.24 0.97
C PRO A 486 -1.58 2.55 0.00
N MET A 487 -1.94 2.97 -1.22
CA MET A 487 -1.00 3.20 -2.31
C MET A 487 0.20 4.07 -1.88
N GLY A 488 1.41 3.54 -2.09
CA GLY A 488 2.66 4.26 -1.86
C GLY A 488 2.89 4.77 -0.43
N VAL A 489 2.19 4.24 0.58
CA VAL A 489 2.19 4.81 1.95
C VAL A 489 3.59 5.00 2.57
N PHE A 490 4.55 4.10 2.31
CA PHE A 490 5.96 4.22 2.72
C PHE A 490 6.92 4.39 1.52
N ALA A 491 6.42 4.77 0.35
CA ALA A 491 7.23 4.96 -0.85
C ALA A 491 8.32 6.02 -0.61
N GLY A 492 9.58 5.68 -0.87
CA GLY A 492 10.73 6.56 -0.63
C GLY A 492 11.20 6.66 0.83
N CYS A 493 10.67 5.83 1.75
CA CYS A 493 11.21 5.68 3.12
C CYS A 493 12.57 4.96 3.13
N SER A 494 13.57 5.55 2.47
CA SER A 494 14.88 4.93 2.21
C SER A 494 15.69 4.57 3.46
N GLY A 495 15.39 5.20 4.61
CA GLY A 495 15.95 4.86 5.93
C GLY A 495 15.24 3.73 6.68
N LEU A 496 14.06 3.28 6.26
CA LEU A 496 13.23 2.32 6.98
C LEU A 496 13.87 0.93 6.95
N LYS A 497 14.27 0.41 8.12
CA LYS A 497 15.00 -0.86 8.25
C LYS A 497 14.10 -2.06 8.50
N THR A 498 13.06 -1.84 9.28
CA THR A 498 12.12 -2.86 9.77
C THR A 498 10.74 -2.24 9.96
N ILE A 499 9.70 -2.97 9.55
CA ILE A 499 8.32 -2.66 9.88
C ILE A 499 7.64 -3.92 10.44
N GLN A 500 6.74 -3.76 11.40
CA GLN A 500 5.85 -4.81 11.87
C GLN A 500 4.47 -4.55 11.26
N LEU A 501 3.96 -5.52 10.49
CA LEU A 501 2.62 -5.46 9.90
C LEU A 501 1.61 -6.02 10.92
N PRO A 502 0.42 -5.41 11.09
CA PRO A 502 -0.61 -5.95 11.97
C PRO A 502 -1.09 -7.33 11.51
N ASN A 503 -1.31 -8.27 12.44
CA ASN A 503 -1.80 -9.63 12.11
C ASN A 503 -3.08 -9.61 11.27
N GLY A 504 -4.00 -8.69 11.59
CA GLY A 504 -5.30 -8.54 10.91
C GLY A 504 -5.26 -7.68 9.63
N LEU A 505 -4.09 -7.35 9.08
CA LEU A 505 -3.92 -6.61 7.83
C LEU A 505 -4.27 -7.52 6.63
N GLU A 506 -5.20 -7.09 5.78
CA GLU A 506 -5.74 -7.90 4.67
C GLU A 506 -5.11 -7.54 3.31
N THR A 507 -4.76 -6.26 3.09
CA THR A 507 -4.26 -5.75 1.80
C THR A 507 -3.04 -4.84 1.96
N ILE A 508 -2.06 -4.98 1.05
CA ILE A 508 -0.98 -4.01 0.82
C ILE A 508 -1.08 -3.54 -0.63
N GLU A 509 -1.37 -2.26 -0.85
CA GLU A 509 -1.63 -1.71 -2.18
C GLU A 509 -0.36 -1.37 -2.98
N ASP A 510 -0.58 -0.93 -4.22
CA ASP A 510 0.44 -0.56 -5.19
C ASP A 510 1.58 0.27 -4.58
N ARG A 511 2.83 -0.13 -4.84
CA ARG A 511 4.05 0.61 -4.48
C ARG A 511 4.25 0.89 -2.98
N ALA A 512 3.50 0.26 -2.06
CA ALA A 512 3.47 0.63 -0.64
C ALA A 512 4.86 0.77 0.03
N PHE A 513 5.88 -0.02 -0.36
CA PHE A 513 7.26 0.07 0.14
C PHE A 513 8.31 0.42 -0.94
N ILE A 514 7.90 0.97 -2.11
CA ILE A 514 8.85 1.23 -3.21
C ILE A 514 9.99 2.15 -2.75
N GLY A 515 11.24 1.77 -3.03
CA GLY A 515 12.40 2.56 -2.64
C GLY A 515 12.69 2.60 -1.13
N CYS A 516 12.15 1.67 -0.33
CA CYS A 516 12.61 1.42 1.04
C CYS A 516 14.00 0.74 1.02
N THR A 517 15.03 1.47 0.55
CA THR A 517 16.36 0.93 0.23
C THR A 517 17.09 0.30 1.42
N SER A 518 16.73 0.65 2.67
CA SER A 518 17.30 0.06 3.90
C SER A 518 16.50 -1.10 4.48
N LEU A 519 15.34 -1.49 3.91
CA LEU A 519 14.48 -2.53 4.48
C LEU A 519 15.16 -3.90 4.38
N GLU A 520 15.56 -4.48 5.51
CA GLU A 520 16.43 -5.68 5.53
C GLU A 520 15.60 -6.97 5.41
N SER A 521 14.42 -7.01 6.07
CA SER A 521 13.43 -8.09 5.94
C SER A 521 12.02 -7.59 6.33
N ILE A 522 11.01 -8.34 5.89
CA ILE A 522 9.60 -8.13 6.26
C ILE A 522 8.92 -9.49 6.49
N THR A 523 7.93 -9.54 7.37
CA THR A 523 7.05 -10.72 7.56
C THR A 523 5.66 -10.36 7.06
N ILE A 524 5.11 -11.22 6.18
CA ILE A 524 3.71 -11.14 5.72
C ILE A 524 2.81 -11.75 6.80
N PRO A 525 1.81 -11.01 7.35
CA PRO A 525 1.01 -11.47 8.46
C PRO A 525 -0.08 -12.47 8.04
N GLU A 526 -0.55 -13.24 9.03
CA GLU A 526 -1.68 -14.19 8.96
C GLU A 526 -2.79 -13.80 7.97
N ALA A 527 -3.46 -12.66 8.18
CA ALA A 527 -4.66 -12.29 7.41
C ALA A 527 -4.39 -11.69 6.01
N LEU A 528 -3.13 -11.53 5.58
CA LEU A 528 -2.85 -10.85 4.32
C LEU A 528 -3.20 -11.74 3.11
N THR A 529 -4.13 -11.26 2.30
CA THR A 529 -4.60 -11.96 1.08
C THR A 529 -4.19 -11.26 -0.21
N ASN A 530 -3.92 -9.95 -0.18
CA ASN A 530 -3.75 -9.15 -1.40
C ASN A 530 -2.47 -8.28 -1.40
N PHE A 531 -1.76 -8.31 -2.54
CA PHE A 531 -0.66 -7.40 -2.88
C PHE A 531 -0.95 -6.63 -4.16
N GLY A 532 -0.73 -5.32 -4.15
CA GLY A 532 -0.62 -4.50 -5.35
C GLY A 532 0.70 -4.71 -6.11
N ALA A 533 0.86 -4.00 -7.21
CA ALA A 533 2.05 -4.07 -8.04
C ALA A 533 3.24 -3.30 -7.41
N TYR A 534 4.45 -3.77 -7.69
CA TYR A 534 5.72 -3.09 -7.34
C TYR A 534 5.98 -2.85 -5.83
N VAL A 535 5.26 -3.52 -4.93
CA VAL A 535 5.31 -3.28 -3.47
C VAL A 535 6.74 -3.23 -2.92
N PHE A 536 7.60 -4.19 -3.27
CA PHE A 536 9.01 -4.28 -2.81
C PHE A 536 10.06 -3.84 -3.85
N THR A 537 9.64 -3.10 -4.88
CA THR A 537 10.56 -2.56 -5.90
C THR A 537 11.56 -1.59 -5.27
N GLN A 538 12.82 -1.64 -5.71
CA GLN A 538 13.93 -0.83 -5.17
C GLN A 538 14.17 -0.97 -3.63
N CYS A 539 13.70 -2.03 -2.98
CA CYS A 539 14.07 -2.37 -1.61
C CYS A 539 15.47 -3.01 -1.56
N THR A 540 16.50 -2.27 -1.97
CA THR A 540 17.85 -2.80 -2.30
C THR A 540 18.63 -3.47 -1.17
N SER A 541 18.16 -3.42 0.09
CA SER A 541 18.74 -4.19 1.20
C SER A 541 17.96 -5.47 1.54
N LEU A 542 16.79 -5.70 0.94
CA LEU A 542 15.85 -6.75 1.33
C LEU A 542 16.42 -8.13 1.02
N GLN A 543 16.75 -8.91 2.06
CA GLN A 543 17.38 -10.24 1.94
C GLN A 543 16.36 -11.39 1.96
N SER A 544 15.24 -11.16 2.64
CA SER A 544 14.21 -12.17 2.90
C SER A 544 12.85 -11.52 3.11
N ILE A 545 11.85 -12.01 2.37
CA ILE A 545 10.43 -11.88 2.70
C ILE A 545 10.06 -13.16 3.47
N LYS A 546 9.62 -13.02 4.71
CA LYS A 546 9.05 -14.12 5.51
C LYS A 546 7.53 -14.10 5.35
N VAL A 547 6.89 -15.21 5.63
CA VAL A 547 5.44 -15.32 5.73
C VAL A 547 5.14 -15.94 7.10
N ASP A 548 4.06 -15.53 7.74
CA ASP A 548 3.55 -16.14 8.97
C ASP A 548 3.08 -17.58 8.71
N ASP A 549 3.32 -18.50 9.65
CA ASP A 549 2.98 -19.91 9.45
C ASP A 549 1.46 -20.17 9.39
N LEU A 550 0.63 -19.20 9.80
CA LEU A 550 -0.84 -19.22 9.68
C LEU A 550 -1.38 -18.57 8.38
N ASN A 551 -0.55 -17.91 7.57
CA ASN A 551 -1.03 -17.29 6.33
C ASN A 551 -1.29 -18.37 5.24
N PHE A 552 -2.54 -18.46 4.78
CA PHE A 552 -2.99 -19.50 3.85
C PHE A 552 -2.89 -19.12 2.37
N GLU A 553 -2.59 -17.86 2.03
CA GLU A 553 -2.46 -17.39 0.63
C GLU A 553 -1.01 -17.41 0.13
N PHE A 554 -0.02 -17.27 1.01
CA PHE A 554 1.39 -17.09 0.68
C PHE A 554 2.31 -18.13 1.35
N ASN A 555 3.54 -18.26 0.84
CA ASN A 555 4.64 -18.92 1.57
C ASN A 555 5.99 -18.27 1.23
N SER A 556 7.01 -18.57 2.04
CA SER A 556 8.40 -18.18 1.76
C SER A 556 9.27 -19.40 1.48
N LYS A 557 9.96 -19.41 0.32
CA LYS A 557 10.95 -20.46 -0.02
C LYS A 557 12.32 -19.83 -0.18
N LYS A 558 13.25 -20.14 0.73
CA LYS A 558 14.60 -19.52 0.82
C LYS A 558 14.56 -17.98 0.98
N GLY A 559 13.47 -17.43 1.52
CA GLY A 559 13.23 -15.98 1.67
C GLY A 559 12.55 -15.32 0.47
N VAL A 560 12.18 -16.07 -0.58
CA VAL A 560 11.45 -15.57 -1.76
C VAL A 560 9.96 -15.83 -1.57
N LEU A 561 9.11 -14.85 -1.87
CA LEU A 561 7.66 -14.90 -1.71
C LEU A 561 6.98 -15.61 -2.89
N PHE A 562 6.17 -16.60 -2.56
CA PHE A 562 5.25 -17.27 -3.47
C PHE A 562 3.83 -17.27 -2.88
N ASN A 563 2.82 -17.71 -3.64
CA ASN A 563 1.56 -18.17 -3.05
C ASN A 563 1.74 -19.46 -2.21
N ALA A 564 0.72 -19.89 -1.45
CA ALA A 564 0.80 -21.01 -0.52
C ALA A 564 1.08 -22.38 -1.18
N PHE A 565 0.57 -22.63 -2.39
CA PHE A 565 0.99 -23.78 -3.21
C PHE A 565 2.46 -23.65 -3.66
N GLY A 566 2.88 -22.41 -3.85
CA GLY A 566 4.18 -21.98 -4.31
C GLY A 566 4.52 -22.46 -5.71
N ASP A 567 3.50 -22.40 -6.57
CA ASP A 567 3.59 -22.48 -8.03
C ASP A 567 3.65 -21.07 -8.67
N THR A 568 3.24 -20.03 -7.96
CA THR A 568 3.31 -18.63 -8.43
C THR A 568 4.33 -17.86 -7.60
N LEU A 569 5.41 -17.38 -8.23
CA LEU A 569 6.44 -16.56 -7.60
C LEU A 569 6.02 -15.08 -7.66
N TYR A 570 5.77 -14.46 -6.50
CA TYR A 570 5.28 -13.09 -6.37
C TYR A 570 6.40 -12.06 -6.25
N ALA A 571 7.36 -12.27 -5.36
CA ALA A 571 8.43 -11.30 -5.11
C ALA A 571 9.74 -11.95 -4.64
N TYR A 572 10.83 -11.60 -5.31
CA TYR A 572 12.20 -11.88 -4.94
C TYR A 572 12.76 -10.70 -4.10
N PRO A 573 13.44 -10.95 -2.98
CA PRO A 573 14.03 -9.90 -2.16
C PRO A 573 15.13 -9.16 -2.96
N THR A 574 14.92 -7.88 -3.27
CA THR A 574 15.73 -7.16 -4.25
C THR A 574 17.17 -6.84 -3.80
N GLY A 575 17.49 -7.02 -2.52
CA GLY A 575 18.86 -6.98 -2.00
C GLY A 575 19.58 -8.34 -1.94
N LYS A 576 18.89 -9.44 -2.23
CA LYS A 576 19.48 -10.79 -2.28
C LYS A 576 20.29 -10.95 -3.57
N SER A 577 21.49 -11.49 -3.47
CA SER A 577 22.44 -11.57 -4.59
C SER A 577 22.88 -12.98 -4.96
N GLY A 578 23.54 -13.09 -6.12
CA GLY A 578 24.10 -14.34 -6.65
C GLY A 578 23.12 -15.15 -7.51
N ASP A 579 23.45 -16.42 -7.73
CA ASP A 579 22.63 -17.33 -8.52
C ASP A 579 21.37 -17.78 -7.74
N TYR A 580 20.25 -17.94 -8.44
CA TYR A 580 19.00 -18.44 -7.87
C TYR A 580 18.41 -19.59 -8.69
N GLU A 581 17.96 -20.63 -7.99
CA GLU A 581 17.24 -21.77 -8.57
C GLU A 581 15.76 -21.65 -8.20
N ILE A 582 14.91 -21.41 -9.19
CA ILE A 582 13.45 -21.38 -9.02
C ILE A 582 12.98 -22.82 -8.74
N PRO A 583 12.21 -23.07 -7.66
CA PRO A 583 11.80 -24.43 -7.30
C PRO A 583 10.97 -25.12 -8.40
N SER A 584 11.24 -26.40 -8.65
CA SER A 584 10.45 -27.20 -9.59
C SER A 584 8.98 -27.28 -9.17
N GLY A 585 8.07 -27.09 -10.13
CA GLY A 585 6.64 -26.88 -9.89
C GLY A 585 6.24 -25.42 -9.72
N THR A 586 7.17 -24.46 -9.80
CA THR A 586 6.81 -23.08 -10.16
C THR A 586 6.30 -23.08 -11.60
N VAL A 587 5.13 -22.48 -11.82
CA VAL A 587 4.41 -22.40 -13.11
C VAL A 587 4.35 -20.96 -13.62
N ILE A 588 4.19 -20.00 -12.71
CA ILE A 588 4.02 -18.56 -13.02
C ILE A 588 5.09 -17.74 -12.28
N ILE A 589 5.72 -16.80 -12.98
CA ILE A 589 6.52 -15.72 -12.39
C ILE A 589 5.78 -14.40 -12.61
N LYS A 590 5.47 -13.67 -11.53
CA LYS A 590 4.67 -12.44 -11.58
C LYS A 590 5.39 -11.22 -12.17
N GLN A 591 4.61 -10.27 -12.65
CA GLN A 591 5.06 -8.98 -13.14
C GLN A 591 5.92 -8.28 -12.09
N GLY A 592 7.14 -7.94 -12.47
CA GLY A 592 8.10 -7.27 -11.59
C GLY A 592 8.67 -8.13 -10.45
N ALA A 593 8.44 -9.45 -10.42
CA ALA A 593 8.83 -10.28 -9.27
C ALA A 593 10.33 -10.25 -8.93
N PHE A 594 11.22 -10.09 -9.90
CA PHE A 594 12.67 -9.89 -9.72
C PHE A 594 13.12 -8.46 -10.07
N PHE A 595 12.19 -7.53 -10.31
CA PHE A 595 12.51 -6.19 -10.78
C PHE A 595 13.27 -5.38 -9.71
N SER A 596 14.35 -4.71 -10.12
CA SER A 596 15.33 -4.05 -9.24
C SER A 596 16.20 -4.98 -8.38
N ALA A 597 16.28 -6.29 -8.66
CA ALA A 597 17.24 -7.19 -8.00
C ALA A 597 18.67 -7.00 -8.57
N THR A 598 19.34 -5.91 -8.19
CA THR A 598 20.51 -5.36 -8.92
C THR A 598 21.79 -6.21 -8.91
N ASP A 599 21.91 -7.20 -8.02
CA ASP A 599 23.06 -8.12 -7.92
C ASP A 599 22.67 -9.60 -8.14
N LEU A 600 21.60 -9.80 -8.93
CA LEU A 600 21.12 -11.11 -9.36
C LEU A 600 22.01 -11.67 -10.48
N GLY A 601 22.49 -12.91 -10.29
CA GLY A 601 23.34 -13.63 -11.23
C GLY A 601 22.56 -14.52 -12.20
N THR A 602 22.86 -15.81 -12.19
CA THR A 602 22.17 -16.82 -13.01
C THR A 602 20.86 -17.24 -12.35
N VAL A 603 19.74 -17.00 -13.01
CA VAL A 603 18.44 -17.54 -12.60
C VAL A 603 18.17 -18.82 -13.39
N THR A 604 18.21 -19.96 -12.69
CA THR A 604 17.78 -21.24 -13.25
C THR A 604 16.27 -21.36 -13.14
N VAL A 605 15.62 -21.42 -14.30
CA VAL A 605 14.16 -21.50 -14.46
C VAL A 605 13.81 -22.92 -14.90
N PRO A 606 13.01 -23.68 -14.13
CA PRO A 606 12.63 -25.05 -14.49
C PRO A 606 11.54 -25.04 -15.58
N ASP A 607 11.49 -26.10 -16.39
CA ASP A 607 10.53 -26.26 -17.50
C ASP A 607 9.05 -26.38 -17.03
N SER A 608 8.79 -26.42 -15.73
CA SER A 608 7.44 -26.24 -15.19
C SER A 608 6.93 -24.80 -15.31
N VAL A 609 7.81 -23.80 -15.44
CA VAL A 609 7.44 -22.40 -15.63
C VAL A 609 6.97 -22.21 -17.08
N THR A 610 5.65 -22.14 -17.25
CA THR A 610 5.00 -21.91 -18.54
C THR A 610 4.61 -20.45 -18.76
N ASP A 611 4.56 -19.64 -17.70
CA ASP A 611 4.23 -18.21 -17.76
C ASP A 611 5.27 -17.36 -17.01
N ILE A 612 5.73 -16.29 -17.66
CA ILE A 612 6.65 -15.31 -17.09
C ILE A 612 6.11 -13.93 -17.49
N GLU A 613 5.32 -13.34 -16.60
CA GLU A 613 4.58 -12.11 -16.86
C GLU A 613 5.51 -10.95 -17.28
N PRO A 614 5.01 -9.96 -18.05
CA PRO A 614 5.83 -8.87 -18.54
C PRO A 614 6.64 -8.16 -17.45
N ILE A 615 7.88 -7.80 -17.78
CA ILE A 615 8.86 -7.14 -16.91
C ILE A 615 9.19 -7.86 -15.59
N ALA A 616 8.95 -9.18 -15.49
CA ALA A 616 9.34 -10.00 -14.34
C ALA A 616 10.78 -9.76 -13.85
N PHE A 617 11.76 -9.65 -14.77
CA PHE A 617 13.17 -9.44 -14.44
C PHE A 617 13.68 -8.01 -14.68
N VAL A 618 13.32 -7.38 -15.81
CA VAL A 618 13.85 -6.07 -16.25
C VAL A 618 12.79 -5.27 -17.01
N MET A 619 12.89 -3.93 -16.99
CA MET A 619 12.13 -3.09 -17.91
C MET A 619 12.94 -2.82 -19.21
N PRO A 620 12.32 -2.92 -20.40
CA PRO A 620 12.98 -2.59 -21.67
C PRO A 620 13.54 -1.17 -21.68
N GLY A 621 14.77 -1.01 -22.13
CA GLY A 621 15.42 0.31 -22.23
C GLY A 621 15.81 0.95 -20.89
N SER A 622 15.73 0.22 -19.76
CA SER A 622 16.21 0.71 -18.47
C SER A 622 17.67 0.31 -18.20
N ASP A 623 18.46 1.25 -17.68
CA ASP A 623 19.84 0.99 -17.20
C ASP A 623 19.89 0.12 -15.92
N MET A 624 18.72 -0.20 -15.34
CA MET A 624 18.56 -1.00 -14.12
C MET A 624 18.66 -2.53 -14.34
N ARG A 625 19.07 -2.99 -15.53
CA ARG A 625 19.37 -4.42 -15.73
C ARG A 625 20.58 -4.82 -14.87
N PRO A 626 20.51 -5.91 -14.07
CA PRO A 626 21.69 -6.42 -13.36
C PRO A 626 22.73 -6.87 -14.39
N ALA A 627 23.96 -6.37 -14.26
CA ALA A 627 25.02 -6.58 -15.26
C ALA A 627 25.39 -8.07 -15.46
N ASN A 628 25.15 -8.89 -14.43
CA ASN A 628 25.42 -10.32 -14.42
C ASN A 628 24.18 -11.19 -14.70
N LEU A 629 23.01 -10.60 -14.97
CA LEU A 629 21.76 -11.36 -15.11
C LEU A 629 21.78 -12.25 -16.37
N LYS A 630 21.66 -13.55 -16.12
CA LYS A 630 21.43 -14.60 -17.11
C LYS A 630 20.21 -15.43 -16.72
N LEU A 631 19.38 -15.84 -17.68
CA LEU A 631 18.38 -16.89 -17.48
C LEU A 631 18.93 -18.23 -17.98
N LYS A 632 18.52 -19.34 -17.35
CA LYS A 632 19.01 -20.68 -17.66
C LYS A 632 17.87 -21.69 -17.63
N GLY A 633 17.70 -22.47 -18.70
CA GLY A 633 16.60 -23.43 -18.87
C GLY A 633 16.73 -24.27 -20.14
N SER A 634 15.70 -25.06 -20.48
CA SER A 634 15.69 -25.84 -21.73
C SER A 634 15.42 -24.97 -22.97
N ALA A 635 15.82 -25.47 -24.14
CA ALA A 635 15.53 -24.82 -25.42
C ALA A 635 14.01 -24.84 -25.71
N GLY A 636 13.46 -23.70 -26.14
CA GLY A 636 12.02 -23.50 -26.35
C GLY A 636 11.19 -23.35 -25.07
N SER A 637 11.84 -23.12 -23.92
CA SER A 637 11.16 -22.79 -22.65
C SER A 637 10.70 -21.32 -22.62
N ALA A 638 9.73 -21.00 -21.75
CA ALA A 638 9.31 -19.63 -21.49
C ALA A 638 10.48 -18.72 -21.05
N ALA A 639 11.52 -19.30 -20.43
CA ALA A 639 12.74 -18.58 -20.07
C ALA A 639 13.59 -18.17 -21.28
N GLU A 640 13.67 -18.97 -22.34
CA GLU A 640 14.35 -18.60 -23.59
C GLU A 640 13.56 -17.52 -24.34
N GLU A 641 12.23 -17.63 -24.38
CA GLU A 641 11.35 -16.63 -24.99
C GLU A 641 11.43 -15.28 -24.25
N HIS A 642 11.27 -15.28 -22.92
CA HIS A 642 11.37 -14.06 -22.11
C HIS A 642 12.79 -13.47 -22.17
N ALA A 643 13.85 -14.28 -22.14
CA ALA A 643 15.21 -13.79 -22.36
C ALA A 643 15.37 -13.11 -23.73
N THR A 644 14.81 -13.70 -24.78
CA THR A 644 14.85 -13.15 -26.15
C THR A 644 14.10 -11.82 -26.26
N ILE A 645 12.89 -11.72 -25.67
CA ILE A 645 12.07 -10.50 -25.69
C ILE A 645 12.74 -9.34 -24.95
N TYR A 646 13.34 -9.61 -23.79
CA TYR A 646 13.95 -8.59 -22.92
C TYR A 646 15.48 -8.45 -23.10
N GLY A 647 16.07 -9.14 -24.08
CA GLY A 647 17.50 -9.09 -24.40
C GLY A 647 18.43 -9.66 -23.33
N ILE A 648 17.91 -10.50 -22.43
CA ILE A 648 18.67 -11.14 -21.34
C ILE A 648 19.59 -12.23 -21.93
N GLU A 649 20.75 -12.47 -21.31
CA GLU A 649 21.61 -13.58 -21.73
C GLU A 649 20.95 -14.91 -21.33
N PHE A 650 20.92 -15.90 -22.23
CA PHE A 650 20.33 -17.21 -21.99
C PHE A 650 21.37 -18.33 -22.06
N GLU A 651 21.39 -19.21 -21.06
CA GLU A 651 22.17 -20.44 -21.06
C GLU A 651 21.25 -21.66 -21.27
N THR A 652 21.31 -22.25 -22.47
CA THR A 652 20.59 -23.50 -22.76
C THR A 652 21.20 -24.68 -21.99
N VAL A 653 20.41 -25.35 -21.16
CA VAL A 653 20.85 -26.56 -20.46
C VAL A 653 20.96 -27.73 -21.45
N GLY A 654 22.10 -28.43 -21.43
CA GLY A 654 22.46 -29.44 -22.43
C GLY A 654 21.72 -30.78 -22.32
N GLY A 655 20.42 -30.81 -22.64
CA GLY A 655 19.62 -32.04 -22.67
C GLY A 655 18.59 -32.04 -23.80
N SER A 656 18.63 -33.05 -24.68
CA SER A 656 17.62 -33.23 -25.72
C SER A 656 16.40 -33.98 -25.17
N GLN A 657 15.57 -33.29 -24.40
CA GLN A 657 14.18 -33.69 -24.20
C GLN A 657 13.27 -32.72 -24.97
N GLN A 658 12.12 -33.23 -25.45
CA GLN A 658 11.00 -32.35 -25.78
C GLN A 658 10.53 -31.65 -24.50
N PRO A 659 9.74 -30.55 -24.57
CA PRO A 659 9.05 -30.03 -23.40
C PRO A 659 8.35 -31.18 -22.67
N VAL A 660 8.87 -31.52 -21.49
CA VAL A 660 8.28 -32.53 -20.61
C VAL A 660 7.01 -31.88 -20.10
N ILE A 661 5.84 -32.44 -20.47
CA ILE A 661 4.55 -32.00 -19.93
C ILE A 661 4.72 -32.05 -18.40
N PRO A 662 4.65 -30.90 -17.69
CA PRO A 662 5.30 -30.80 -16.40
C PRO A 662 4.65 -31.76 -15.41
N GLU A 663 5.40 -32.75 -14.94
CA GLU A 663 4.87 -33.82 -14.08
C GLU A 663 4.25 -33.27 -12.77
N LYS A 664 4.57 -32.02 -12.43
CA LYS A 664 4.13 -31.27 -11.25
C LYS A 664 3.47 -29.94 -11.63
N GLY A 665 2.35 -29.62 -10.98
CA GLY A 665 1.66 -28.33 -11.08
C GLY A 665 0.49 -28.31 -12.07
N LEU A 666 0.31 -29.36 -12.88
CA LEU A 666 -0.85 -29.50 -13.78
C LEU A 666 -2.13 -29.61 -12.98
N THR A 667 -3.17 -28.92 -13.41
CA THR A 667 -4.53 -29.07 -12.87
C THR A 667 -5.44 -29.59 -13.98
N GLU A 668 -6.22 -30.63 -13.69
CA GLU A 668 -7.28 -31.12 -14.57
C GLU A 668 -8.54 -31.41 -13.75
N LYS A 669 -9.70 -31.12 -14.34
CA LYS A 669 -11.00 -31.31 -13.69
C LYS A 669 -11.65 -32.58 -14.21
N ILE A 670 -11.98 -33.48 -13.28
CA ILE A 670 -12.53 -34.80 -13.54
C ILE A 670 -13.78 -34.93 -12.67
N ASP A 671 -14.92 -35.20 -13.31
CA ASP A 671 -16.24 -35.32 -12.67
C ASP A 671 -16.59 -34.18 -11.68
N GLY A 672 -16.24 -32.94 -12.08
CA GLY A 672 -16.51 -31.71 -11.33
C GLY A 672 -15.46 -31.37 -10.26
N VAL A 673 -14.55 -32.29 -9.93
CA VAL A 673 -13.47 -32.09 -8.96
C VAL A 673 -12.17 -31.73 -9.67
N SER A 674 -11.49 -30.69 -9.20
CA SER A 674 -10.18 -30.26 -9.71
C SER A 674 -9.06 -30.99 -8.98
N TYR A 675 -8.25 -31.74 -9.73
CA TYR A 675 -7.08 -32.47 -9.23
C TYR A 675 -5.80 -31.80 -9.72
N ARG A 676 -4.80 -31.66 -8.86
CA ARG A 676 -3.52 -31.01 -9.16
C ARG A 676 -2.30 -31.88 -8.86
N THR A 677 -1.41 -32.11 -9.83
CA THR A 677 -0.20 -32.92 -9.64
C THR A 677 0.83 -32.23 -8.73
N PHE A 678 1.49 -32.99 -7.85
CA PHE A 678 2.45 -32.44 -6.88
C PHE A 678 3.90 -32.93 -7.06
N ASP A 679 4.15 -34.12 -7.58
CA ASP A 679 5.51 -34.67 -7.74
C ASP A 679 5.69 -35.64 -8.94
N GLY A 680 4.73 -35.66 -9.88
CA GLY A 680 4.71 -36.62 -10.99
C GLY A 680 4.13 -37.99 -10.67
N LYS A 681 3.79 -38.26 -9.40
CA LYS A 681 3.20 -39.53 -8.94
C LYS A 681 1.94 -39.33 -8.12
N THR A 682 1.86 -38.18 -7.46
CA THR A 682 0.77 -37.78 -6.57
C THR A 682 0.00 -36.59 -7.12
N ALA A 683 -1.29 -36.55 -6.82
CA ALA A 683 -2.18 -35.42 -7.03
C ALA A 683 -2.98 -35.10 -5.77
N ARG A 684 -3.46 -33.86 -5.70
CA ARG A 684 -4.28 -33.34 -4.61
C ARG A 684 -5.60 -32.81 -5.13
N VAL A 685 -6.66 -32.91 -4.35
CA VAL A 685 -7.90 -32.16 -4.63
C VAL A 685 -7.70 -30.71 -4.26
N VAL A 686 -8.07 -29.78 -5.16
CA VAL A 686 -7.85 -28.32 -4.98
C VAL A 686 -9.10 -27.46 -5.11
N SER A 687 -10.16 -27.92 -5.77
CA SER A 687 -11.47 -27.26 -5.81
C SER A 687 -12.56 -28.21 -6.33
N VAL A 688 -13.83 -27.81 -6.20
CA VAL A 688 -15.01 -28.47 -6.79
C VAL A 688 -15.87 -27.43 -7.52
N ASP A 689 -16.75 -27.85 -8.44
CA ASP A 689 -17.81 -27.00 -9.00
C ASP A 689 -19.06 -26.90 -8.09
N ASP A 690 -19.69 -25.72 -8.12
CA ASP A 690 -20.85 -25.34 -7.29
C ASP A 690 -22.10 -26.21 -7.44
N ASP A 691 -22.21 -27.04 -8.49
CA ASP A 691 -23.36 -27.90 -8.77
C ASP A 691 -23.14 -29.39 -8.44
N VAL A 692 -21.94 -29.76 -7.97
CA VAL A 692 -21.62 -31.14 -7.57
C VAL A 692 -22.21 -31.45 -6.18
N LYS A 693 -22.96 -32.55 -6.10
CA LYS A 693 -23.70 -32.99 -4.90
C LYS A 693 -23.13 -34.24 -4.24
N GLU A 694 -22.66 -35.18 -5.05
CA GLU A 694 -22.16 -36.48 -4.61
C GLU A 694 -20.74 -36.62 -5.15
N ILE A 695 -19.76 -36.87 -4.28
CA ILE A 695 -18.34 -36.86 -4.63
C ILE A 695 -17.69 -38.18 -4.24
N ILE A 696 -16.93 -38.76 -5.17
CA ILE A 696 -16.04 -39.88 -4.92
C ILE A 696 -14.65 -39.44 -5.36
N ILE A 697 -13.74 -39.26 -4.40
CA ILE A 697 -12.33 -38.95 -4.65
C ILE A 697 -11.63 -40.29 -4.92
N PRO A 698 -11.20 -40.59 -6.15
CA PRO A 698 -10.68 -41.91 -6.49
C PRO A 698 -9.22 -42.05 -6.04
N ASP A 699 -8.79 -43.28 -5.80
CA ASP A 699 -7.41 -43.63 -5.44
C ASP A 699 -6.34 -43.11 -6.42
N ASN A 700 -6.71 -42.98 -7.69
CA ASN A 700 -5.86 -42.52 -8.78
C ASN A 700 -6.71 -41.71 -9.78
N VAL A 701 -6.10 -40.70 -10.39
CA VAL A 701 -6.67 -39.94 -11.52
C VAL A 701 -5.70 -39.96 -12.70
N THR A 702 -6.24 -39.77 -13.91
CA THR A 702 -5.42 -39.54 -15.11
C THR A 702 -5.41 -38.06 -15.45
N ILE A 703 -4.27 -37.39 -15.24
CA ILE A 703 -4.08 -35.96 -15.57
C ILE A 703 -3.20 -35.88 -16.82
N GLN A 704 -3.74 -35.34 -17.91
CA GLN A 704 -3.10 -35.19 -19.22
C GLN A 704 -2.47 -36.48 -19.78
N GLY A 705 -3.04 -37.64 -19.41
CA GLY A 705 -2.55 -38.96 -19.80
C GLY A 705 -1.54 -39.60 -18.83
N MET A 706 -1.21 -38.94 -17.71
CA MET A 706 -0.40 -39.50 -16.61
C MET A 706 -1.31 -40.00 -15.49
N GLU A 707 -1.19 -41.27 -15.14
CA GLU A 707 -1.87 -41.87 -13.98
C GLU A 707 -1.13 -41.51 -12.69
N VAL A 708 -1.82 -40.84 -11.76
CA VAL A 708 -1.26 -40.33 -10.50
C VAL A 708 -2.19 -40.62 -9.32
N VAL A 709 -1.59 -40.97 -8.18
CA VAL A 709 -2.25 -41.31 -6.92
C VAL A 709 -2.86 -40.06 -6.29
N VAL A 710 -4.15 -40.07 -5.91
CA VAL A 710 -4.70 -38.96 -5.12
C VAL A 710 -4.35 -39.20 -3.65
N ASN A 711 -3.46 -38.39 -3.07
CA ASN A 711 -2.97 -38.59 -1.71
C ASN A 711 -3.34 -37.47 -0.71
N GLN A 712 -3.96 -36.38 -1.15
CA GLN A 712 -4.28 -35.24 -0.28
C GLN A 712 -5.51 -34.46 -0.72
N ILE A 713 -6.29 -33.97 0.25
CA ILE A 713 -7.27 -32.88 0.08
C ILE A 713 -6.63 -31.60 0.64
N ASN A 714 -6.62 -30.52 -0.15
CA ASN A 714 -6.06 -29.23 0.29
C ASN A 714 -7.02 -28.43 1.19
N VAL A 715 -6.45 -27.42 1.86
CA VAL A 715 -7.17 -26.37 2.58
C VAL A 715 -8.25 -25.77 1.69
N GLN A 716 -9.46 -25.61 2.23
CA GLN A 716 -10.63 -25.03 1.55
C GLN A 716 -11.02 -25.67 0.20
N ALA A 717 -10.54 -26.87 -0.13
CA ALA A 717 -10.78 -27.51 -1.44
C ALA A 717 -12.27 -27.79 -1.76
N PHE A 718 -13.16 -27.73 -0.77
CA PHE A 718 -14.61 -27.79 -0.92
C PHE A 718 -15.34 -26.63 -0.22
N ALA A 719 -14.64 -25.58 0.23
CA ALA A 719 -15.23 -24.57 1.11
C ALA A 719 -16.44 -23.86 0.47
N GLY A 720 -17.52 -23.70 1.26
CA GLY A 720 -18.79 -23.13 0.84
C GLY A 720 -19.59 -23.96 -0.20
N SER A 721 -19.08 -25.12 -0.62
CA SER A 721 -19.64 -25.86 -1.76
C SER A 721 -21.01 -26.49 -1.47
N ALA A 722 -21.75 -26.78 -2.53
CA ALA A 722 -23.10 -27.34 -2.47
C ALA A 722 -23.16 -28.87 -2.22
N VAL A 723 -22.03 -29.48 -1.89
CA VAL A 723 -21.89 -30.93 -1.72
C VAL A 723 -22.79 -31.47 -0.60
N GLU A 724 -23.34 -32.66 -0.82
CA GLU A 724 -24.24 -33.37 0.09
C GLU A 724 -23.63 -34.68 0.60
N THR A 725 -22.76 -35.35 -0.17
CA THR A 725 -21.98 -36.54 0.27
C THR A 725 -20.56 -36.59 -0.31
N ILE A 726 -19.59 -37.09 0.48
CA ILE A 726 -18.18 -37.24 0.06
C ILE A 726 -17.63 -38.61 0.48
N VAL A 727 -17.09 -39.36 -0.48
CA VAL A 727 -16.29 -40.56 -0.25
C VAL A 727 -14.83 -40.28 -0.59
N VAL A 728 -13.95 -40.42 0.40
CA VAL A 728 -12.50 -40.20 0.28
C VAL A 728 -11.81 -41.53 -0.04
N GLY A 729 -11.02 -41.58 -1.12
CA GLY A 729 -10.31 -42.79 -1.55
C GLY A 729 -9.26 -43.29 -0.54
N ASP A 730 -9.02 -44.60 -0.53
CA ASP A 730 -8.11 -45.29 0.39
C ASP A 730 -6.64 -44.83 0.25
N ASN A 731 -6.26 -44.25 -0.89
CA ASN A 731 -4.95 -43.65 -1.09
C ASN A 731 -4.77 -42.25 -0.48
N VAL A 732 -5.82 -41.56 -0.04
CA VAL A 732 -5.72 -40.22 0.55
C VAL A 732 -5.08 -40.33 1.93
N GLU A 733 -3.90 -39.74 2.08
CA GLU A 733 -3.12 -39.74 3.33
C GLU A 733 -3.56 -38.61 4.26
N LYS A 734 -3.99 -37.46 3.70
CA LYS A 734 -4.20 -36.21 4.46
C LYS A 734 -5.41 -35.42 3.98
N ILE A 735 -6.20 -34.95 4.94
CA ILE A 735 -7.20 -33.90 4.77
C ILE A 735 -6.68 -32.69 5.55
N MET A 736 -6.31 -31.63 4.83
CA MET A 736 -5.80 -30.40 5.44
C MET A 736 -6.94 -29.56 6.02
N ASP A 737 -6.61 -28.72 6.99
CA ASP A 737 -7.58 -27.87 7.69
C ASP A 737 -8.51 -27.04 6.80
N LEU A 738 -9.72 -26.78 7.30
CA LEU A 738 -10.79 -26.06 6.60
C LEU A 738 -11.24 -26.67 5.26
N ALA A 739 -10.83 -27.90 4.93
CA ALA A 739 -11.12 -28.54 3.63
C ALA A 739 -12.61 -28.49 3.22
N PHE A 740 -13.53 -28.65 4.18
CA PHE A 740 -14.98 -28.62 3.98
C PHE A 740 -15.66 -27.44 4.71
N MET A 741 -14.93 -26.37 5.02
CA MET A 741 -15.46 -25.19 5.72
C MET A 741 -16.74 -24.64 5.08
N GLU A 742 -17.77 -24.37 5.87
CA GLU A 742 -19.09 -23.87 5.40
C GLU A 742 -19.80 -24.76 4.34
N CYS A 743 -19.48 -26.06 4.26
CA CYS A 743 -20.25 -27.05 3.47
C CYS A 743 -21.66 -27.29 4.06
N SER A 744 -22.51 -26.27 4.04
CA SER A 744 -23.82 -26.16 4.69
C SER A 744 -24.91 -27.13 4.20
N LYS A 745 -24.56 -28.08 3.32
CA LYS A 745 -25.42 -29.16 2.82
C LYS A 745 -24.83 -30.56 3.00
N LEU A 746 -23.56 -30.68 3.39
CA LEU A 746 -22.85 -31.94 3.51
C LEU A 746 -23.46 -32.76 4.65
N ARG A 747 -23.97 -33.96 4.33
CA ARG A 747 -24.66 -34.86 5.26
C ARG A 747 -23.78 -36.01 5.72
N SER A 748 -22.99 -36.57 4.81
CA SER A 748 -22.10 -37.68 5.16
C SER A 748 -20.74 -37.64 4.48
N VAL A 749 -19.74 -38.11 5.22
CA VAL A 749 -18.36 -38.23 4.79
C VAL A 749 -17.88 -39.65 5.10
N THR A 750 -17.14 -40.26 4.17
CA THR A 750 -16.43 -41.54 4.38
C THR A 750 -14.92 -41.32 4.23
N LEU A 751 -14.14 -41.61 5.26
CA LEU A 751 -12.68 -41.49 5.25
C LEU A 751 -12.01 -42.78 4.78
N GLY A 752 -11.07 -42.69 3.85
CA GLY A 752 -10.31 -43.82 3.30
C GLY A 752 -9.24 -44.38 4.24
N ALA A 753 -8.75 -45.58 3.93
CA ALA A 753 -7.85 -46.38 4.78
C ALA A 753 -6.50 -45.73 5.15
N LYS A 754 -5.97 -44.76 4.37
CA LYS A 754 -4.70 -44.08 4.70
C LYS A 754 -4.85 -42.71 5.35
N VAL A 755 -6.07 -42.20 5.53
CA VAL A 755 -6.28 -40.88 6.13
C VAL A 755 -5.68 -40.93 7.54
N SER A 756 -4.57 -40.23 7.72
CA SER A 756 -3.71 -40.21 8.91
C SER A 756 -3.33 -38.79 9.31
N LYS A 757 -4.00 -37.80 8.70
CA LYS A 757 -4.15 -36.44 9.20
C LYS A 757 -5.52 -35.91 8.79
N CYS A 758 -6.29 -35.44 9.76
CA CYS A 758 -7.54 -34.72 9.59
C CYS A 758 -7.52 -33.59 10.63
N ASP A 759 -7.26 -32.35 10.20
CA ASP A 759 -7.14 -31.21 11.12
C ASP A 759 -8.48 -30.86 11.78
N TYR A 760 -8.47 -30.31 13.00
CA TYR A 760 -9.68 -30.20 13.83
C TYR A 760 -10.80 -29.32 13.22
N SER A 761 -10.47 -28.29 12.44
CA SER A 761 -11.47 -27.44 11.76
C SER A 761 -11.80 -27.88 10.31
N VAL A 762 -11.42 -29.09 9.89
CA VAL A 762 -11.78 -29.68 8.58
C VAL A 762 -13.28 -29.61 8.28
N PHE A 763 -14.14 -29.81 9.29
CA PHE A 763 -15.61 -29.77 9.19
C PHE A 763 -16.24 -28.50 9.78
N ASN A 764 -15.47 -27.43 9.98
CA ASN A 764 -15.97 -26.17 10.53
C ASN A 764 -17.20 -25.67 9.75
N ALA A 765 -18.27 -25.32 10.47
CA ALA A 765 -19.54 -24.90 9.90
C ALA A 765 -20.32 -25.91 9.01
N CYS A 766 -20.00 -27.21 9.07
CA CYS A 766 -20.76 -28.28 8.39
C CYS A 766 -22.10 -28.63 9.10
N TYR A 767 -22.96 -27.65 9.40
CA TYR A 767 -24.18 -27.85 10.23
C TYR A 767 -25.27 -28.77 9.65
N ALA A 768 -25.04 -29.37 8.49
CA ALA A 768 -25.90 -30.39 7.88
C ALA A 768 -25.37 -31.82 8.08
N LEU A 769 -24.19 -31.99 8.69
CA LEU A 769 -23.50 -33.28 8.81
C LEU A 769 -24.22 -34.18 9.81
N GLU A 770 -24.64 -35.35 9.34
CA GLU A 770 -25.37 -36.38 10.06
C GLU A 770 -24.45 -37.56 10.46
N GLU A 771 -23.43 -37.87 9.66
CA GLU A 771 -22.59 -39.08 9.82
C GLU A 771 -21.16 -38.88 9.27
N ILE A 772 -20.14 -39.23 10.05
CA ILE A 772 -18.77 -39.50 9.55
C ILE A 772 -18.50 -40.99 9.70
N SER A 773 -18.16 -41.65 8.60
CA SER A 773 -17.79 -43.07 8.56
C SER A 773 -16.30 -43.22 8.21
N VAL A 774 -15.65 -44.28 8.69
CA VAL A 774 -14.23 -44.54 8.42
C VAL A 774 -14.02 -45.96 7.86
N SER A 775 -13.13 -46.09 6.88
CA SER A 775 -12.71 -47.37 6.32
C SER A 775 -12.15 -48.29 7.41
N SER A 776 -12.62 -49.55 7.49
CA SER A 776 -12.23 -50.51 8.53
C SER A 776 -10.77 -50.98 8.43
N GLU A 777 -10.02 -50.51 7.44
CA GLU A 777 -8.58 -50.73 7.27
C GLU A 777 -7.76 -49.47 7.63
N ASN A 778 -8.40 -48.41 8.15
CA ASN A 778 -7.73 -47.23 8.69
C ASN A 778 -7.08 -47.56 10.05
N ALA A 779 -5.90 -46.97 10.29
CA ALA A 779 -5.05 -47.22 11.46
C ALA A 779 -4.69 -45.93 12.23
N THR A 780 -5.53 -44.90 12.13
CA THR A 780 -5.37 -43.60 12.82
C THR A 780 -6.72 -43.01 13.22
N PHE A 781 -7.75 -43.13 12.38
CA PHE A 781 -9.12 -42.76 12.72
C PHE A 781 -10.04 -43.96 12.70
N PHE A 782 -11.12 -43.87 13.49
CA PHE A 782 -12.27 -44.76 13.41
C PHE A 782 -13.56 -43.95 13.65
N ASP A 783 -14.70 -44.48 13.21
CA ASP A 783 -15.99 -43.97 13.67
C ASP A 783 -16.60 -44.89 14.73
N ASN A 784 -17.36 -44.28 15.65
CA ASN A 784 -18.25 -45.00 16.55
C ASN A 784 -19.66 -44.42 16.45
N ASP A 785 -20.55 -45.21 15.86
CA ASP A 785 -21.91 -44.80 15.48
C ASP A 785 -21.91 -43.51 14.64
N GLY A 786 -20.95 -43.33 13.72
CA GLY A 786 -20.92 -42.15 12.85
C GLY A 786 -20.31 -40.87 13.47
N VAL A 787 -19.66 -40.96 14.63
CA VAL A 787 -18.86 -39.89 15.28
C VAL A 787 -17.38 -40.19 15.12
N LEU A 788 -16.57 -39.18 14.76
CA LEU A 788 -15.14 -39.37 14.41
C LEU A 788 -14.24 -39.33 15.65
N TYR A 789 -13.42 -40.38 15.79
CA TYR A 789 -12.37 -40.51 16.80
C TYR A 789 -11.00 -40.74 16.17
N GLU A 790 -9.94 -40.29 16.84
CA GLU A 790 -8.53 -40.58 16.54
C GLU A 790 -7.97 -41.55 17.59
N ASP A 791 -7.25 -42.58 17.14
CA ASP A 791 -6.54 -43.53 17.99
C ASP A 791 -5.05 -43.15 18.06
N ILE A 792 -4.58 -42.85 19.27
CA ILE A 792 -3.22 -42.33 19.51
C ILE A 792 -2.23 -43.49 19.75
N ASP A 793 -2.62 -44.48 20.58
CA ASP A 793 -1.75 -45.56 21.03
C ASP A 793 -2.48 -46.82 21.56
N GLU A 794 -3.59 -47.22 20.94
CA GLU A 794 -4.43 -48.40 21.26
C GLU A 794 -5.22 -48.32 22.59
N GLU A 795 -4.84 -47.45 23.54
CA GLU A 795 -5.56 -47.25 24.82
C GLU A 795 -6.00 -45.80 25.11
N ASN A 796 -5.54 -44.80 24.36
CA ASN A 796 -5.98 -43.39 24.50
C ASN A 796 -6.56 -42.83 23.17
N TRP A 797 -7.77 -42.26 23.23
CA TRP A 797 -8.48 -41.72 22.05
C TRP A 797 -8.84 -40.24 22.17
N THR A 798 -8.82 -39.51 21.05
CA THR A 798 -9.41 -38.16 20.93
C THR A 798 -10.77 -38.24 20.25
N LEU A 799 -11.80 -37.59 20.81
CA LEU A 799 -13.03 -37.30 20.07
C LEU A 799 -12.78 -36.07 19.18
N VAL A 800 -12.72 -36.29 17.87
CA VAL A 800 -12.32 -35.27 16.89
C VAL A 800 -13.52 -34.44 16.43
N HIS A 801 -14.63 -35.09 16.05
CA HIS A 801 -15.81 -34.37 15.56
C HIS A 801 -17.11 -35.16 15.73
N TYR A 802 -18.11 -34.52 16.36
CA TYR A 802 -19.50 -34.95 16.46
C TYR A 802 -20.35 -34.21 15.41
N PRO A 803 -20.96 -34.91 14.43
CA PRO A 803 -21.75 -34.26 13.38
C PRO A 803 -22.98 -33.48 13.90
N SER A 804 -23.00 -32.16 13.66
CA SER A 804 -23.94 -31.22 14.28
C SER A 804 -25.43 -31.50 14.03
N ALA A 805 -25.78 -32.18 12.93
CA ALA A 805 -27.17 -32.41 12.52
C ALA A 805 -27.79 -33.71 13.05
N ARG A 806 -27.01 -34.55 13.76
CA ARG A 806 -27.48 -35.79 14.39
C ARG A 806 -28.71 -35.57 15.27
N ALA A 807 -29.62 -36.54 15.25
CA ALA A 807 -30.92 -36.45 15.91
C ALA A 807 -30.90 -36.81 17.41
N ASP A 808 -29.73 -37.11 17.97
CA ASP A 808 -29.57 -37.59 19.34
C ASP A 808 -29.90 -36.50 20.37
N GLU A 809 -30.64 -36.87 21.41
CA GLU A 809 -30.84 -36.00 22.58
C GLU A 809 -29.83 -36.29 23.71
N GLU A 810 -29.19 -37.46 23.69
CA GLU A 810 -28.23 -37.92 24.70
C GLU A 810 -27.06 -38.63 24.00
N TYR A 811 -25.81 -38.32 24.37
CA TYR A 811 -24.60 -39.00 23.86
C TYR A 811 -23.69 -39.43 25.01
N GLU A 812 -23.02 -40.56 24.84
CA GLU A 812 -22.03 -41.11 25.78
C GLU A 812 -20.69 -41.21 25.05
N ILE A 813 -19.70 -40.43 25.51
CA ILE A 813 -18.35 -40.43 24.95
C ILE A 813 -17.67 -41.77 25.28
N LEU A 814 -16.97 -42.35 24.31
CA LEU A 814 -16.38 -43.68 24.44
C LEU A 814 -15.45 -43.82 25.64
N ASN A 815 -15.65 -44.86 26.44
CA ASN A 815 -14.72 -45.21 27.50
C ASN A 815 -13.38 -45.69 26.90
N GLY A 816 -12.34 -44.86 27.06
CA GLY A 816 -11.07 -44.92 26.31
C GLY A 816 -10.67 -43.53 25.76
N THR A 817 -11.63 -42.61 25.63
CA THR A 817 -11.34 -41.22 25.29
C THR A 817 -10.65 -40.48 26.43
N THR A 818 -9.54 -39.82 26.10
CA THR A 818 -8.74 -38.95 26.99
C THR A 818 -8.95 -37.46 26.73
N SER A 819 -9.36 -37.14 25.51
CA SER A 819 -9.27 -35.80 24.93
C SER A 819 -10.50 -35.53 24.04
N VAL A 820 -11.00 -34.30 24.07
CA VAL A 820 -12.03 -33.79 23.15
C VAL A 820 -11.47 -32.58 22.42
N ALA A 821 -11.51 -32.58 21.08
CA ALA A 821 -10.89 -31.53 20.28
C ALA A 821 -11.62 -30.17 20.33
N ASP A 822 -10.93 -29.11 19.90
CA ASP A 822 -11.50 -27.77 19.73
C ASP A 822 -12.75 -27.82 18.84
N SER A 823 -13.82 -27.13 19.23
CA SER A 823 -15.11 -27.13 18.52
C SER A 823 -15.72 -28.53 18.19
N ALA A 824 -15.32 -29.61 18.86
CA ALA A 824 -15.73 -30.98 18.47
C ALA A 824 -17.25 -31.23 18.42
N PHE A 825 -18.07 -30.49 19.18
CA PHE A 825 -19.54 -30.54 19.19
C PHE A 825 -20.18 -29.25 18.62
N GLU A 826 -19.52 -28.56 17.67
CA GLU A 826 -19.97 -27.25 17.14
C GLU A 826 -21.44 -27.28 16.73
N LYS A 827 -22.26 -26.45 17.39
CA LYS A 827 -23.70 -26.29 17.14
C LYS A 827 -24.52 -27.58 17.14
N ALA A 828 -24.11 -28.61 17.90
CA ALA A 828 -24.84 -29.86 18.15
C ALA A 828 -26.13 -29.65 18.98
N LYS A 829 -27.13 -28.98 18.38
CA LYS A 829 -28.30 -28.39 19.07
C LYS A 829 -29.39 -29.37 19.49
N ASN A 830 -29.34 -30.62 19.06
CA ASN A 830 -30.30 -31.64 19.49
C ASN A 830 -29.91 -32.26 20.84
N LEU A 831 -28.61 -32.28 21.17
CA LEU A 831 -28.09 -32.80 22.43
C LEU A 831 -28.63 -32.01 23.63
N LYS A 832 -28.94 -32.75 24.69
CA LYS A 832 -29.38 -32.30 26.01
C LYS A 832 -28.57 -32.94 27.13
N LEU A 833 -27.94 -34.07 26.86
CA LEU A 833 -27.00 -34.73 27.77
C LEU A 833 -25.77 -35.19 26.98
N VAL A 834 -24.57 -34.87 27.47
CA VAL A 834 -23.33 -35.52 27.06
C VAL A 834 -22.62 -36.09 28.28
N THR A 835 -22.36 -37.39 28.27
CA THR A 835 -21.71 -38.12 29.36
C THR A 835 -20.25 -38.38 29.02
N PHE A 836 -19.36 -37.99 29.92
CA PHE A 836 -17.91 -38.15 29.81
C PHE A 836 -17.41 -39.32 30.69
N PRO A 837 -16.48 -40.17 30.21
CA PRO A 837 -15.83 -41.17 31.02
C PRO A 837 -14.76 -40.54 31.94
N GLU A 838 -14.32 -41.28 32.96
CA GLU A 838 -13.30 -40.85 33.94
C GLU A 838 -11.93 -40.51 33.31
N GLY A 839 -11.65 -41.02 32.10
CA GLY A 839 -10.39 -40.81 31.38
C GLY A 839 -10.19 -39.41 30.79
N VAL A 840 -11.26 -38.61 30.58
CA VAL A 840 -11.13 -37.31 29.89
C VAL A 840 -10.51 -36.27 30.80
N HIS A 841 -9.33 -35.79 30.39
CA HIS A 841 -8.54 -34.79 31.11
C HIS A 841 -8.19 -33.55 30.27
N GLU A 842 -8.50 -33.56 28.97
CA GLU A 842 -8.32 -32.43 28.05
C GLU A 842 -9.61 -32.20 27.24
N ILE A 843 -10.06 -30.95 27.16
CA ILE A 843 -11.24 -30.52 26.40
C ILE A 843 -10.87 -29.20 25.73
N GLY A 844 -10.94 -29.17 24.40
CA GLY A 844 -10.49 -28.06 23.57
C GLY A 844 -11.35 -26.79 23.68
N ASP A 845 -10.79 -25.70 23.17
CA ASP A 845 -11.44 -24.39 23.16
C ASP A 845 -12.72 -24.44 22.30
N ASP A 846 -13.78 -23.77 22.79
CA ASP A 846 -15.08 -23.72 22.15
C ASP A 846 -15.69 -25.11 21.78
N ALA A 847 -15.25 -26.21 22.42
CA ALA A 847 -15.70 -27.59 22.14
C ALA A 847 -17.21 -27.77 22.00
N PHE A 848 -18.04 -27.01 22.73
CA PHE A 848 -19.51 -27.04 22.64
C PHE A 848 -20.13 -25.80 21.96
N TYR A 849 -19.36 -24.97 21.24
CA TYR A 849 -19.80 -23.67 20.74
C TYR A 849 -21.18 -23.66 20.06
N GLY A 850 -22.09 -22.85 20.59
CA GLY A 850 -23.45 -22.71 20.07
C GLY A 850 -24.37 -23.93 20.31
N HIS A 851 -24.10 -24.73 21.33
CA HIS A 851 -24.92 -25.83 21.85
C HIS A 851 -26.37 -25.43 22.22
N ASN A 852 -27.15 -26.43 22.63
CA ASN A 852 -28.48 -26.24 23.20
C ASN A 852 -28.42 -25.61 24.60
N ALA A 853 -29.23 -24.59 24.89
CA ALA A 853 -29.32 -23.98 26.21
C ALA A 853 -29.89 -24.91 27.32
N GLU A 854 -30.43 -26.07 26.95
CA GLU A 854 -30.83 -27.14 27.88
C GLU A 854 -29.75 -28.24 28.02
N LEU A 855 -28.53 -28.05 27.50
CA LEU A 855 -27.43 -29.02 27.59
C LEU A 855 -26.94 -29.23 29.04
N VAL A 856 -26.82 -30.50 29.41
CA VAL A 856 -26.18 -31.00 30.62
C VAL A 856 -24.91 -31.77 30.24
N ILE A 857 -23.79 -31.44 30.88
CA ILE A 857 -22.57 -32.25 30.87
C ILE A 857 -22.57 -33.13 32.13
N ALA A 858 -22.35 -34.44 31.97
CA ALA A 858 -22.28 -35.39 33.08
C ALA A 858 -20.93 -36.11 33.12
N ALA A 859 -20.26 -36.06 34.27
CA ALA A 859 -18.94 -36.67 34.49
C ALA A 859 -18.71 -36.94 35.99
N PRO A 860 -17.62 -37.63 36.39
CA PRO A 860 -17.20 -37.67 37.79
C PRO A 860 -16.87 -36.27 38.32
N SER A 861 -17.05 -36.00 39.61
CA SER A 861 -16.66 -34.70 40.18
C SER A 861 -15.15 -34.60 40.39
N GLY A 862 -14.60 -33.41 40.13
CA GLY A 862 -13.16 -33.12 40.02
C GLY A 862 -12.57 -33.37 38.63
N SER A 863 -13.40 -33.64 37.61
CA SER A 863 -12.97 -33.90 36.23
C SER A 863 -12.74 -32.60 35.43
N ALA A 864 -12.05 -32.73 34.29
CA ALA A 864 -11.93 -31.64 33.32
C ALA A 864 -13.30 -31.19 32.78
N ALA A 865 -14.26 -32.11 32.65
CA ALA A 865 -15.63 -31.82 32.22
C ALA A 865 -16.45 -31.04 33.26
N GLU A 866 -16.20 -31.19 34.57
CA GLU A 866 -16.79 -30.31 35.60
C GLU A 866 -16.21 -28.89 35.46
N SER A 867 -14.88 -28.77 35.32
CA SER A 867 -14.18 -27.49 35.15
C SER A 867 -14.63 -26.73 33.90
N TYR A 868 -14.67 -27.40 32.75
CA TYR A 868 -15.10 -26.82 31.47
C TYR A 868 -16.57 -26.37 31.53
N ALA A 869 -17.45 -27.14 32.18
CA ALA A 869 -18.85 -26.79 32.34
C ALA A 869 -19.04 -25.56 33.24
N GLU A 870 -18.28 -25.43 34.33
CA GLU A 870 -18.29 -24.23 35.19
C GLU A 870 -17.79 -22.98 34.43
N GLU A 871 -16.73 -23.10 33.63
CA GLU A 871 -16.16 -21.99 32.85
C GLU A 871 -17.08 -21.51 31.72
N ASN A 872 -17.79 -22.42 31.05
CA ASN A 872 -18.64 -22.12 29.89
C ASN A 872 -20.15 -21.93 30.25
N GLU A 873 -20.48 -21.76 31.54
CA GLU A 873 -21.86 -21.65 32.06
C GLU A 873 -22.81 -22.83 31.68
N ILE A 874 -22.25 -24.03 31.42
CA ILE A 874 -23.03 -25.23 31.06
C ILE A 874 -23.52 -25.95 32.33
N THR A 875 -24.69 -26.58 32.28
CA THR A 875 -25.22 -27.30 33.45
C THR A 875 -24.43 -28.59 33.71
N PHE A 876 -23.76 -28.70 34.85
CA PHE A 876 -23.05 -29.92 35.25
C PHE A 876 -23.92 -30.90 36.06
N LYS A 877 -23.68 -32.21 35.90
CA LYS A 877 -24.25 -33.28 36.72
C LYS A 877 -23.22 -34.37 37.06
N SER A 878 -22.82 -34.45 38.34
CA SER A 878 -21.94 -35.51 38.83
C SER A 878 -22.52 -36.91 38.60
N THR A 879 -21.72 -37.84 38.06
CA THR A 879 -22.06 -39.27 37.94
C THR A 879 -21.84 -40.04 39.24
N ASP A 880 -21.04 -39.50 40.16
CA ASP A 880 -20.72 -40.11 41.46
C ASP A 880 -21.95 -40.33 42.36
N GLU A 881 -23.06 -39.64 42.09
CA GLU A 881 -24.31 -39.81 42.84
C GLU A 881 -25.10 -41.06 42.42
N ASP A 882 -24.98 -41.52 41.17
CA ASP A 882 -25.64 -42.76 40.70
C ASP A 882 -24.83 -44.01 41.08
N GLU A 883 -23.49 -43.93 41.08
CA GLU A 883 -22.58 -44.92 41.68
C GLU A 883 -22.91 -45.18 43.17
N LYS A 884 -23.36 -44.16 43.91
CA LYS A 884 -23.83 -44.31 45.30
C LYS A 884 -25.14 -45.10 45.41
N VAL A 885 -25.91 -45.28 44.33
CA VAL A 885 -27.09 -46.16 44.31
C VAL A 885 -26.67 -47.61 44.04
N GLU A 886 -25.81 -47.86 43.05
CA GLU A 886 -25.23 -49.17 42.74
C GLU A 886 -24.44 -49.78 43.92
N SER A 887 -23.55 -49.00 44.54
CA SER A 887 -22.76 -49.42 45.69
C SER A 887 -23.61 -49.62 46.96
N VAL A 888 -24.67 -48.82 47.16
CA VAL A 888 -25.68 -49.06 48.19
C VAL A 888 -26.49 -50.32 47.90
N LEU A 889 -26.81 -50.65 46.65
CA LEU A 889 -27.49 -51.89 46.30
C LEU A 889 -26.61 -53.14 46.49
N LYS A 890 -25.31 -53.06 46.14
CA LYS A 890 -24.31 -54.11 46.46
C LYS A 890 -24.18 -54.30 47.98
N SER A 891 -24.00 -53.22 48.77
CA SER A 891 -23.93 -53.33 50.24
C SER A 891 -25.23 -53.82 50.88
N ASN A 892 -26.40 -53.55 50.29
CA ASN A 892 -27.67 -54.11 50.73
C ASN A 892 -27.84 -55.60 50.41
N ALA A 893 -27.07 -56.17 49.46
CA ALA A 893 -26.99 -57.62 49.28
C ALA A 893 -26.20 -58.27 50.44
N ASP A 894 -25.08 -57.68 50.84
CA ASP A 894 -24.25 -58.16 51.96
C ASP A 894 -24.96 -58.09 53.33
N VAL A 895 -25.91 -57.16 53.52
CA VAL A 895 -26.70 -57.02 54.76
C VAL A 895 -27.69 -58.18 54.99
N VAL A 896 -27.91 -59.07 54.02
CA VAL A 896 -28.78 -60.26 54.17
C VAL A 896 -27.98 -61.56 54.40
N ALA A 897 -26.66 -61.47 54.62
CA ALA A 897 -25.75 -62.62 54.69
C ALA A 897 -25.18 -62.98 56.07
N ASP A 898 -25.62 -62.36 57.19
CA ASP A 898 -25.15 -62.72 58.55
C ASP A 898 -26.23 -63.33 59.46
N VAL A 899 -26.60 -64.57 59.16
CA VAL A 899 -27.12 -65.54 60.14
C VAL A 899 -26.36 -66.87 60.00
N ILE A 900 -25.08 -66.83 60.39
CA ILE A 900 -24.23 -67.88 61.00
C ILE A 900 -24.89 -69.30 61.13
N PRO A 901 -24.24 -70.45 60.78
CA PRO A 901 -22.84 -70.70 60.35
C PRO A 901 -22.75 -71.58 59.04
N GLU A 902 -21.68 -72.29 58.60
CA GLU A 902 -20.46 -72.89 59.22
C GLU A 902 -19.34 -73.23 58.16
N VAL A 903 -18.07 -73.26 58.61
CA VAL A 903 -16.97 -74.19 58.20
C VAL A 903 -16.18 -74.05 56.85
N VAL A 904 -14.95 -73.50 56.98
CA VAL A 904 -13.60 -74.04 56.61
C VAL A 904 -13.18 -74.39 55.15
N GLU A 905 -12.03 -73.80 54.76
CA GLU A 905 -11.07 -74.14 53.66
C GLU A 905 -11.55 -74.01 52.18
N LYS A 906 -10.72 -73.83 51.11
CA LYS A 906 -9.34 -73.32 50.79
C LYS A 906 -8.95 -73.90 49.40
N VAL A 907 -7.86 -73.42 48.79
CA VAL A 907 -7.08 -74.04 47.68
C VAL A 907 -7.51 -73.73 46.23
N GLU A 908 -6.73 -72.83 45.61
CA GLU A 908 -6.07 -72.90 44.28
C GLU A 908 -6.86 -72.89 42.94
N ASP A 909 -6.36 -72.01 42.05
CA ASP A 909 -5.94 -72.25 40.66
C ASP A 909 -6.90 -72.44 39.46
N THR A 910 -6.84 -71.41 38.61
CA THR A 910 -6.45 -71.46 37.17
C THR A 910 -7.48 -71.61 36.03
N LYS A 911 -7.19 -70.81 34.99
CA LYS A 911 -7.13 -71.12 33.55
C LYS A 911 -8.31 -70.81 32.62
N ASP A 912 -8.06 -69.74 31.85
CA ASP A 912 -7.81 -69.72 30.39
C ASP A 912 -8.87 -70.23 29.38
N SER A 913 -8.82 -69.58 28.21
CA SER A 913 -9.31 -70.00 26.88
C SER A 913 -10.82 -70.03 26.60
N GLU A 914 -11.23 -69.19 25.64
CA GLU A 914 -11.64 -69.59 24.26
C GLU A 914 -12.34 -70.98 24.12
N ASN A 915 -13.39 -71.19 23.31
CA ASN A 915 -13.64 -70.61 21.98
C ASN A 915 -15.06 -70.95 21.44
N ASP A 916 -15.45 -70.33 20.31
CA ASP A 916 -16.35 -70.83 19.24
C ASP A 916 -17.67 -71.60 19.59
N GLY A 917 -18.78 -70.85 19.65
CA GLY A 917 -19.79 -70.84 18.56
C GLY A 917 -20.83 -71.96 18.37
N ILE A 918 -21.52 -71.87 17.21
CA ILE A 918 -22.36 -72.87 16.51
C ILE A 918 -23.87 -73.04 16.89
N THR A 919 -24.70 -72.29 16.15
CA THR A 919 -26.01 -72.66 15.51
C THR A 919 -27.31 -72.94 16.30
N SER A 920 -28.27 -72.03 16.12
CA SER A 920 -29.69 -72.20 15.70
C SER A 920 -30.52 -73.47 16.04
N ASN A 921 -31.71 -73.27 16.63
CA ASN A 921 -33.02 -73.81 16.18
C ASN A 921 -34.17 -73.29 17.10
N THR A 922 -35.14 -72.47 16.63
CA THR A 922 -36.42 -72.75 15.91
C THR A 922 -37.65 -73.03 16.80
N GLU A 923 -38.84 -72.60 16.33
CA GLU A 923 -40.21 -72.93 16.81
C GLU A 923 -40.64 -72.28 18.18
N GLU A 924 -41.91 -71.86 18.42
CA GLU A 924 -43.14 -71.87 17.60
C GLU A 924 -44.24 -70.88 18.11
N ILE A 925 -45.21 -70.55 17.23
CA ILE A 925 -46.68 -70.37 17.50
C ILE A 925 -47.29 -69.06 18.10
N ASN A 926 -48.05 -68.35 17.22
CA ASN A 926 -49.36 -67.65 17.45
C ASN A 926 -49.46 -66.36 18.32
N LYS A 927 -50.39 -65.39 18.09
CA LYS A 927 -51.66 -65.43 17.30
C LYS A 927 -52.24 -64.03 16.95
N ASN A 928 -52.87 -63.89 15.76
CA ASN A 928 -54.02 -63.01 15.35
C ASN A 928 -53.98 -61.49 15.66
N ASP A 929 -54.61 -60.55 14.91
CA ASP A 929 -55.32 -60.44 13.60
C ASP A 929 -55.15 -58.95 13.17
N SER A 930 -55.41 -58.44 11.96
CA SER A 930 -56.08 -58.91 10.72
C SER A 930 -55.14 -58.65 9.49
N LYS A 931 -55.42 -58.74 8.18
CA LYS A 931 -56.60 -58.72 7.26
C LYS A 931 -57.29 -57.35 7.05
N SER A 932 -57.69 -56.94 5.84
CA SER A 932 -57.48 -57.50 4.48
C SER A 932 -57.92 -56.48 3.40
N GLU A 933 -57.88 -56.68 2.07
CA GLU A 933 -57.53 -57.80 1.15
C GLU A 933 -57.13 -57.18 -0.23
N ASP A 934 -56.24 -57.83 -1.02
CA ASP A 934 -56.41 -58.24 -2.46
C ASP A 934 -57.20 -57.37 -3.51
N GLU A 935 -57.01 -57.44 -4.84
CA GLU A 935 -56.22 -58.31 -5.74
C GLU A 935 -56.02 -57.73 -7.19
N SER A 936 -54.93 -58.15 -7.85
CA SER A 936 -54.75 -58.62 -9.26
C SER A 936 -55.27 -57.93 -10.57
N ASN A 937 -54.55 -58.29 -11.66
CA ASN A 937 -54.90 -58.29 -13.11
C ASN A 937 -54.70 -57.03 -13.98
N LYS A 938 -54.62 -57.11 -15.33
CA LYS A 938 -53.87 -57.99 -16.29
C LYS A 938 -54.28 -57.62 -17.75
N ASP A 939 -53.39 -57.89 -18.72
CA ASP A 939 -53.60 -57.87 -20.19
C ASP A 939 -54.09 -56.53 -20.82
N GLY A 940 -53.88 -56.22 -22.10
CA GLY A 940 -53.02 -56.85 -23.12
C GLY A 940 -53.56 -56.70 -24.56
N SER A 941 -52.66 -56.41 -25.53
CA SER A 941 -52.88 -56.41 -27.01
C SER A 941 -53.84 -55.32 -27.56
N ASP A 942 -53.87 -54.94 -28.86
CA ASP A 942 -52.96 -55.15 -30.00
C ASP A 942 -53.24 -54.08 -31.10
N LYS A 943 -52.24 -53.79 -31.97
CA LYS A 943 -52.25 -53.60 -33.47
C LYS A 943 -53.46 -52.97 -34.24
N VAL A 944 -53.38 -52.42 -35.46
CA VAL A 944 -52.37 -51.93 -36.46
C VAL A 944 -53.19 -51.32 -37.63
N GLU A 945 -52.64 -50.38 -38.42
CA GLU A 945 -52.67 -50.40 -39.91
C GLU A 945 -51.87 -49.23 -40.53
N ASP A 946 -51.26 -49.49 -41.70
CA ASP A 946 -50.35 -48.60 -42.45
C ASP A 946 -51.09 -47.71 -43.49
N ILE A 947 -50.35 -46.88 -44.25
CA ILE A 947 -50.25 -46.96 -45.74
C ILE A 947 -49.50 -45.75 -46.39
N ASP A 948 -48.44 -46.09 -47.15
CA ASP A 948 -47.90 -45.49 -48.39
C ASP A 948 -47.40 -44.01 -48.59
N LYS A 949 -46.07 -43.93 -48.85
CA LYS A 949 -45.40 -43.52 -50.13
C LYS A 949 -45.12 -42.04 -50.54
N ASP A 950 -43.88 -41.88 -51.07
CA ASP A 950 -43.44 -41.16 -52.29
C ASP A 950 -43.69 -39.63 -52.44
N GLU A 951 -42.90 -38.80 -53.15
CA GLU A 951 -41.62 -38.96 -53.88
C GLU A 951 -40.90 -37.59 -54.14
N SER A 952 -39.57 -37.61 -54.37
CA SER A 952 -38.81 -36.74 -55.31
C SER A 952 -38.48 -35.25 -54.99
N GLY A 953 -37.42 -34.75 -55.66
CA GLY A 953 -36.83 -33.38 -55.57
C GLY A 953 -35.42 -33.40 -54.97
N LYS A 954 -34.28 -33.06 -55.62
CA LYS A 954 -33.96 -32.28 -56.85
C LYS A 954 -34.41 -30.82 -56.80
N SER A 955 -33.59 -29.81 -57.13
CA SER A 955 -32.19 -29.78 -57.64
C SER A 955 -31.60 -28.32 -57.56
N GLU A 956 -30.42 -27.89 -58.08
CA GLU A 956 -29.47 -28.46 -59.06
C GLU A 956 -27.98 -28.00 -58.87
N GLU A 957 -27.63 -26.71 -59.05
CA GLU A 957 -26.24 -26.14 -59.19
C GLU A 957 -26.16 -24.74 -58.51
N SER A 958 -25.04 -24.02 -58.30
CA SER A 958 -23.69 -23.94 -58.92
C SER A 958 -22.59 -23.65 -57.86
N LYS A 959 -21.26 -23.68 -58.06
CA LYS A 959 -20.35 -23.76 -59.22
C LYS A 959 -19.95 -22.42 -59.89
N ASP A 960 -18.63 -22.16 -59.93
CA ASP A 960 -17.90 -21.08 -60.63
C ASP A 960 -18.30 -19.63 -60.19
N GLU A 961 -17.49 -18.56 -60.25
CA GLU A 961 -16.16 -18.23 -60.82
C GLU A 961 -15.26 -17.66 -59.68
N ALA A 962 -13.93 -17.72 -59.62
CA ALA A 962 -12.82 -17.78 -60.60
C ALA A 962 -12.37 -16.41 -61.17
N SER A 963 -11.13 -16.03 -60.80
CA SER A 963 -10.27 -14.97 -61.38
C SER A 963 -10.82 -13.51 -61.36
N GLU A 964 -10.07 -12.45 -61.68
CA GLU A 964 -8.71 -12.37 -62.25
C GLU A 964 -7.91 -11.13 -61.79
N ASP A 965 -6.59 -11.21 -62.01
CA ASP A 965 -5.54 -10.18 -61.97
C ASP A 965 -5.91 -8.68 -61.84
N GLU A 966 -5.10 -7.94 -61.08
CA GLU A 966 -4.16 -7.01 -61.73
C GLU A 966 -2.70 -7.32 -61.36
N LYS A 967 -1.91 -7.65 -62.39
CA LYS A 967 -0.45 -7.51 -62.51
C LYS A 967 -0.15 -6.04 -62.87
N SER A 968 1.05 -5.46 -62.81
CA SER A 968 2.42 -5.87 -62.42
C SER A 968 3.13 -4.58 -61.89
N GLU A 969 4.41 -4.18 -62.03
CA GLU A 969 5.61 -4.67 -62.74
C GLU A 969 6.88 -4.12 -62.05
N GLU A 970 8.00 -3.99 -62.77
CA GLU A 970 9.34 -3.74 -62.21
C GLU A 970 9.71 -2.25 -62.03
N SER A 971 10.49 -1.94 -61.00
CA SER A 971 11.74 -1.13 -61.07
C SER A 971 12.62 -1.58 -59.89
N LYS A 972 13.87 -2.04 -59.97
CA LYS A 972 15.06 -1.79 -60.82
C LYS A 972 15.74 -0.43 -60.64
N ASP A 973 17.08 -0.52 -60.69
CA ASP A 973 18.10 0.52 -60.85
C ASP A 973 18.22 1.52 -59.68
N GLU A 974 19.40 2.00 -59.27
CA GLU A 974 20.80 1.52 -59.33
C GLU A 974 21.63 2.49 -58.43
N ALA A 975 22.89 2.16 -58.10
CA ALA A 975 24.05 3.08 -57.97
C ALA A 975 23.97 4.44 -57.18
N SER A 976 25.05 4.94 -56.56
CA SER A 976 26.39 4.43 -56.24
C SER A 976 27.12 5.44 -55.35
N GLU A 977 28.28 5.04 -54.80
CA GLU A 977 29.36 5.92 -54.33
C GLU A 977 29.04 6.86 -53.12
N ASP A 978 30.01 7.33 -52.34
CA ASP A 978 31.46 7.38 -52.56
C ASP A 978 32.28 6.54 -51.58
N GLU A 979 33.44 6.10 -52.07
CA GLU A 979 34.52 5.50 -51.29
C GLU A 979 35.18 6.53 -50.35
N LYS A 980 35.78 6.06 -49.25
CA LYS A 980 37.26 6.04 -49.20
C LYS A 980 37.88 5.14 -48.13
N SER A 981 39.10 4.74 -48.42
CA SER A 981 39.94 3.77 -47.73
C SER A 981 41.21 4.42 -47.16
N GLU A 982 42.06 3.60 -46.54
CA GLU A 982 43.41 3.91 -46.03
C GLU A 982 43.43 4.69 -44.70
N ALA A 983 44.39 4.50 -43.79
CA ALA A 983 45.67 3.77 -43.90
C ALA A 983 46.05 3.01 -42.61
N SER A 984 47.21 2.34 -42.66
CA SER A 984 48.15 2.00 -41.57
C SER A 984 47.80 2.46 -40.14
N GLY A 985 47.91 1.65 -39.08
CA GLY A 985 48.70 0.43 -38.91
C GLY A 985 50.13 0.73 -38.45
N ASP A 986 50.48 0.30 -37.24
CA ASP A 986 51.85 0.26 -36.71
C ASP A 986 52.06 -1.08 -35.97
N GLU A 987 53.24 -1.67 -36.11
CA GLU A 987 53.66 -2.92 -35.46
C GLU A 987 54.58 -2.61 -34.24
N VAL A 988 55.32 -3.63 -33.75
CA VAL A 988 56.53 -3.51 -32.89
C VAL A 988 56.25 -3.22 -31.40
N SER A 989 56.74 -3.99 -30.41
CA SER A 989 57.58 -5.20 -30.41
C SER A 989 57.38 -6.12 -29.20
N GLU A 990 57.92 -7.34 -29.35
CA GLU A 990 58.72 -8.14 -28.39
C GLU A 990 59.27 -7.35 -27.15
N ASP A 991 59.46 -7.93 -25.95
CA ASP A 991 60.15 -9.19 -25.59
C ASP A 991 59.58 -9.82 -24.29
N LYS A 992 59.36 -11.14 -24.18
CA LYS A 992 60.26 -12.26 -23.78
C LYS A 992 60.81 -12.26 -22.33
N LYS A 993 60.39 -13.30 -21.57
CA LYS A 993 61.03 -13.88 -20.34
C LYS A 993 61.03 -12.97 -19.09
N SER A 994 61.26 -13.42 -17.85
CA SER A 994 61.64 -14.72 -17.22
C SER A 994 61.21 -14.68 -15.73
N ASP A 995 61.27 -15.68 -14.84
CA ASP A 995 61.60 -17.13 -14.83
C ASP A 995 60.91 -17.75 -13.56
N GLU A 996 61.09 -19.07 -13.33
CA GLU A 996 61.32 -19.81 -12.06
C GLU A 996 60.97 -19.19 -10.66
N SER A 997 60.52 -19.95 -9.63
CA SER A 997 60.09 -21.35 -9.50
C SER A 997 59.51 -21.65 -8.08
N GLU A 998 59.03 -22.89 -7.85
CA GLU A 998 59.19 -23.71 -6.62
C GLU A 998 58.79 -23.17 -5.22
N ASP A 999 57.67 -23.67 -4.66
CA ASP A 999 57.62 -24.77 -3.64
C ASP A 999 56.19 -24.81 -3.01
N GLU A 1000 55.33 -25.83 -3.11
CA GLU A 1000 55.39 -27.29 -2.79
C GLU A 1000 55.30 -27.66 -1.29
N VAL A 1001 54.70 -28.84 -1.03
CA VAL A 1001 54.61 -29.58 0.26
C VAL A 1001 53.69 -29.00 1.37
N SER A 1002 52.79 -29.73 2.05
CA SER A 1002 51.99 -30.96 1.79
C SER A 1002 50.97 -31.18 2.95
N GLU A 1003 50.03 -32.13 2.81
CA GLU A 1003 49.56 -33.14 3.82
C GLU A 1003 49.21 -32.76 5.28
N ASP A 1004 48.29 -33.44 6.02
CA ASP A 1004 47.12 -34.29 5.71
C ASP A 1004 46.34 -34.59 7.03
N GLU A 1005 45.22 -35.31 6.93
CA GLU A 1005 44.55 -36.16 7.94
C GLU A 1005 44.03 -35.63 9.33
N LYS A 1006 42.70 -35.62 9.44
CA LYS A 1006 41.85 -36.33 10.45
C LYS A 1006 41.73 -35.91 11.94
N SER A 1007 40.45 -35.89 12.34
CA SER A 1007 39.82 -36.50 13.53
C SER A 1007 39.93 -35.86 14.93
N GLY A 1008 38.81 -35.92 15.67
CA GLY A 1008 38.69 -35.61 17.09
C GLY A 1008 37.21 -35.47 17.52
N GLU A 1009 36.69 -36.40 18.33
CA GLU A 1009 35.36 -36.33 18.94
C GLU A 1009 35.45 -35.93 20.43
N ASN A 1010 34.31 -35.47 20.98
CA ASN A 1010 33.93 -35.45 22.40
C ASN A 1010 34.63 -34.46 23.37
N GLY A 1011 33.83 -33.89 24.28
CA GLY A 1011 34.31 -33.22 25.50
C GLY A 1011 33.40 -32.09 26.00
N ASP A 1012 32.51 -32.39 26.94
CA ASP A 1012 31.78 -31.39 27.76
C ASP A 1012 32.72 -30.64 28.71
N GLU A 1013 32.38 -29.40 29.10
CA GLU A 1013 31.90 -29.12 30.47
C GLU A 1013 31.48 -27.64 30.69
N SER A 1014 30.44 -27.50 31.53
CA SER A 1014 29.84 -26.35 32.20
C SER A 1014 30.62 -25.03 32.41
N SER A 1015 29.86 -23.93 32.44
CA SER A 1015 29.93 -22.97 33.56
C SER A 1015 28.62 -22.19 33.73
N ASP A 1016 27.99 -22.28 34.90
CA ASP A 1016 26.79 -21.52 35.30
C ASP A 1016 27.12 -20.07 35.69
N GLU A 1017 26.11 -19.17 35.66
CA GLU A 1017 26.00 -18.09 36.65
C GLU A 1017 24.52 -17.63 36.80
N GLU A 1018 23.97 -17.74 38.01
CA GLU A 1018 22.61 -17.29 38.37
C GLU A 1018 22.59 -15.79 38.70
N ILE A 1019 21.49 -15.06 38.41
CA ILE A 1019 21.00 -13.94 39.26
C ILE A 1019 19.46 -13.94 39.32
N SER A 1020 18.95 -14.48 40.42
CA SER A 1020 17.71 -14.18 41.20
C SER A 1020 16.44 -13.58 40.58
N ASP A 1021 15.30 -14.17 40.97
CA ASP A 1021 13.96 -13.57 41.01
C ASP A 1021 13.83 -12.38 41.99
N GLU A 1022 12.82 -11.53 41.78
CA GLU A 1022 12.09 -10.87 42.87
C GLU A 1022 10.57 -11.01 42.63
N GLN A 1023 9.81 -11.37 43.67
CA GLN A 1023 8.34 -11.39 43.69
C GLN A 1023 7.81 -10.17 44.45
N GLU A 1024 6.65 -9.62 44.04
CA GLU A 1024 5.77 -8.88 44.96
C GLU A 1024 4.32 -9.39 44.85
N GLU A 1025 3.69 -9.65 46.00
CA GLU A 1025 2.27 -9.98 46.15
C GLU A 1025 1.44 -8.74 46.51
N SER A 1026 0.26 -8.57 45.92
CA SER A 1026 -0.93 -7.96 46.58
C SER A 1026 -2.18 -8.18 45.72
N THR A 1027 -3.03 -9.17 45.98
CA THR A 1027 -4.10 -9.27 47.02
C THR A 1027 -5.37 -8.45 46.76
N GLU A 1028 -6.46 -9.18 46.50
CA GLU A 1028 -7.88 -8.92 46.85
C GLU A 1028 -8.61 -7.67 46.31
N ALA A 1029 -9.64 -7.91 45.49
CA ALA A 1029 -10.98 -7.34 45.64
C ALA A 1029 -12.05 -8.27 45.04
#